data_AF-A0A484BDQ6-F1
#
_entry.id   AF-A0A484BDQ6-F1
#
_cell.length_a   1.000
_cell.length_b   1.000
_cell.length_c   1.000
_cell.angle_alpha   90.00
_cell.angle_beta   90.00
_cell.angle_gamma   90.00
#
_symmetry.space_group_name_H-M   'P 1'
#
loop_
_entity.id
_entity.type
_entity.pdbx_description
1 polymer ?
#
loop_
_entity_poly.entity_id
_entity_poly.type
_entity_poly.pdbx_seq_one_letter_code
_entity_poly.pdbx_strand_id
1 'polypeptide(L)'
;MGLSSSKSKKKYEVESAASKPNPDPVKDSNTNVNKTPVEVKPNAAPVIVSAVPIPAWINEAQFVEILTQTVPQFSKIHSFNVKPAMGAGENYATLMLRVKIDVELKDNTIKHSSFMMKVAHDTAQMQEMLQMANFFDVENEVYIDLIPKFEELYKSKGLNLTLAPRAYRFNEGLKTEPKLKNTVLMYDLGQDGYKNANRLEGLNIEQTELVLRKLAQYHAASAVYKSINGPYTDSITYGMFGKDPQIALALMESMFVSTQKIFLNNLQNFENCEQYHEKLETYFSKINKAFIEMGMPKPDEFNVINHGDCWVNNFLFKFDESGKVHDMLFVDFQNPRYGHPSQDLLYFIMTSVNISYKLTHFDYFIKYYHDQLVEHLKLLDYKERVPKLVELQIETYKYGSWAIMPCYMVLPVVLLDPTESATFENFLGDSETGANFKKLMYTNKRYKRYIEQILPWLDNRGLLEIYEPPQSLQAAAVSTTPSTEKVEIDSNIPSWVSKDHFLELLKAELPDFKDIRDFRVKKATEAGDNYSSIMLSVDIDYQTVHGHTLCKSFMVKVPPAKNAEILDIMLTFKKEISMYTEVIPQLEELYKQCGQSVVFAPKNYSLPSAPDCDHIILQNLRPAGYKNANRLQGLSVKETEQVLAKLALLHAASAQLYVTKGRYADCLDKSIYKESMRPVFENDMSKALIDSNVKAMRSFKGSEVFGDKVAKILNNIFDCEMKAGVYDETQFNCLNHGDCWTNNVMFKYDAEGEITDTLFVDFQRSVFSTPALDLYYLLLSSPSLDIKLEKFDYFIRYYHTELQRNLELLKYPRHIPTLTELHTILLKNPLSAVTTTAFIMPVVLLDPTENASLDTMMRTDEESKEFKNKLYCSDRFRKHAEAIYPWLNSKGLLDLE
;
A
#
# COMPACT_ATOMS: atom_id res chain seq x y z
N MET A 1 -11.95 10.57 58.14
CA MET A 1 -12.98 11.62 58.33
C MET A 1 -13.25 12.22 56.96
N GLY A 2 -14.48 12.38 56.44
CA GLY A 2 -15.77 11.81 56.86
C GLY A 2 -16.98 12.64 56.37
N LEU A 3 -17.77 12.12 55.39
CA LEU A 3 -19.04 12.69 54.84
C LEU A 3 -18.88 14.05 54.10
N SER A 4 -19.61 14.46 53.05
CA SER A 4 -20.59 13.87 52.08
C SER A 4 -20.62 14.80 50.81
N SER A 5 -21.49 14.81 49.78
CA SER A 5 -22.74 14.10 49.42
C SER A 5 -23.07 14.17 47.90
N SER A 6 -24.11 13.45 47.46
CA SER A 6 -25.14 13.77 46.43
C SER A 6 -24.79 14.24 44.98
N LYS A 7 -25.06 13.33 44.02
CA LYS A 7 -25.79 13.48 42.74
C LYS A 7 -25.62 14.74 41.84
N SER A 8 -25.24 14.50 40.58
CA SER A 8 -25.99 15.00 39.39
C SER A 8 -25.66 14.18 38.13
N LYS A 9 -26.66 13.95 37.26
CA LYS A 9 -26.48 13.48 35.86
C LYS A 9 -27.37 14.35 34.97
N LYS A 10 -26.80 15.01 33.96
CA LYS A 10 -27.57 15.66 32.88
C LYS A 10 -27.70 14.71 31.69
N LYS A 11 -28.91 14.61 31.13
CA LYS A 11 -29.12 14.26 29.72
C LYS A 11 -29.01 15.53 28.86
N TYR A 12 -28.81 15.34 27.56
CA TYR A 12 -29.19 16.31 26.55
C TYR A 12 -30.31 15.71 25.70
N GLU A 13 -31.26 16.54 25.32
CA GLU A 13 -32.33 16.26 24.35
C GLU A 13 -32.07 17.12 23.10
N VAL A 14 -32.70 16.79 21.98
CA VAL A 14 -32.64 17.57 20.72
C VAL A 14 -34.07 17.85 20.26
N GLU A 15 -34.32 19.08 19.82
CA GLU A 15 -35.66 19.65 19.61
C GLU A 15 -36.31 19.24 18.27
N SER A 16 -37.60 19.53 18.12
CA SER A 16 -38.36 19.29 16.88
C SER A 16 -39.27 20.47 16.49
N ALA A 17 -39.30 20.79 15.19
CA ALA A 17 -40.14 21.79 14.54
C ALA A 17 -40.23 21.46 13.03
N ALA A 18 -41.27 21.76 12.25
CA ALA A 18 -42.61 22.29 12.52
C ALA A 18 -43.64 21.63 11.55
N SER A 19 -44.87 22.16 11.39
CA SER A 19 -46.00 21.39 10.84
C SER A 19 -46.89 22.06 9.78
N LYS A 20 -47.47 21.21 8.89
CA LYS A 20 -48.79 21.37 8.21
C LYS A 20 -48.87 22.40 7.05
N PRO A 21 -49.92 22.39 6.17
CA PRO A 21 -51.27 21.82 6.32
C PRO A 21 -51.81 20.86 5.23
N ASN A 22 -53.05 20.39 5.44
CA ASN A 22 -53.86 19.50 4.58
C ASN A 22 -54.79 20.30 3.63
N PRO A 23 -55.41 19.65 2.64
CA PRO A 23 -56.88 19.63 2.62
C PRO A 23 -57.52 18.26 2.30
N ASP A 24 -58.82 18.12 2.60
CA ASP A 24 -59.64 16.90 2.52
C ASP A 24 -60.68 17.01 1.35
N PRO A 25 -61.80 16.21 1.23
CA PRO A 25 -62.13 14.82 1.64
C PRO A 25 -62.89 14.00 0.52
N VAL A 26 -63.55 12.88 0.90
CA VAL A 26 -64.67 12.11 0.23
C VAL A 26 -64.38 11.38 -1.11
N LYS A 27 -64.80 10.12 -1.38
CA LYS A 27 -66.02 9.36 -0.98
C LYS A 27 -65.83 7.84 -0.73
N ASP A 28 -66.86 7.26 -0.11
CA ASP A 28 -67.14 5.85 0.22
C ASP A 28 -67.07 4.87 -0.98
N SER A 29 -66.83 3.56 -0.80
CA SER A 29 -67.81 2.67 -0.15
C SER A 29 -67.34 1.23 0.11
N ASN A 30 -67.87 0.65 1.20
CA ASN A 30 -68.28 -0.76 1.44
C ASN A 30 -67.42 -1.93 0.90
N THR A 31 -67.12 -2.99 1.65
CA THR A 31 -67.98 -3.63 2.68
C THR A 31 -67.19 -4.51 3.68
N ASN A 32 -67.75 -4.65 4.90
CA ASN A 32 -67.65 -5.78 5.84
C ASN A 32 -66.29 -6.47 6.11
N VAL A 33 -65.74 -6.18 7.30
CA VAL A 33 -64.83 -7.07 8.03
C VAL A 33 -65.58 -8.33 8.50
N ASN A 34 -64.99 -9.51 8.31
CA ASN A 34 -65.30 -10.69 9.09
C ASN A 34 -64.03 -11.13 9.85
N LYS A 35 -64.15 -11.36 11.17
CA LYS A 35 -63.00 -11.72 12.02
C LYS A 35 -62.90 -13.24 12.15
N THR A 36 -61.80 -13.80 11.66
CA THR A 36 -61.40 -15.19 11.92
C THR A 36 -60.01 -15.18 12.55
N PRO A 37 -59.70 -15.99 13.57
CA PRO A 37 -58.34 -16.10 14.08
C PRO A 37 -57.41 -16.63 12.99
N VAL A 38 -56.23 -16.03 12.83
CA VAL A 38 -55.18 -16.61 12.00
C VAL A 38 -54.57 -17.78 12.76
N GLU A 39 -54.81 -19.00 12.28
CA GLU A 39 -54.14 -20.18 12.80
C GLU A 39 -52.62 -20.04 12.60
N VAL A 40 -51.86 -20.32 13.66
CA VAL A 40 -50.42 -20.55 13.53
C VAL A 40 -50.26 -21.87 12.78
N LYS A 41 -49.95 -21.78 11.48
CA LYS A 41 -49.57 -22.97 10.69
C LYS A 41 -48.42 -23.69 11.41
N PRO A 42 -48.47 -25.02 11.55
CA PRO A 42 -47.30 -25.77 12.01
C PRO A 42 -46.10 -25.45 11.13
N ASN A 43 -44.90 -25.39 11.72
CA ASN A 43 -43.67 -25.33 10.95
C ASN A 43 -43.68 -26.46 9.90
N ALA A 44 -43.22 -26.15 8.69
CA ALA A 44 -42.97 -27.19 7.70
C ALA A 44 -42.06 -28.27 8.33
N ALA A 45 -42.40 -29.54 8.12
CA ALA A 45 -41.61 -30.64 8.67
C ALA A 45 -40.14 -30.49 8.21
N PRO A 46 -39.16 -30.77 9.09
CA PRO A 46 -37.75 -30.68 8.71
C PRO A 46 -37.52 -31.57 7.48
N VAL A 47 -36.92 -30.99 6.44
CA VAL A 47 -36.59 -31.72 5.21
C VAL A 47 -35.70 -32.90 5.61
N ILE A 48 -36.11 -34.11 5.26
CA ILE A 48 -35.35 -35.33 5.55
C ILE A 48 -34.17 -35.36 4.59
N VAL A 49 -33.08 -34.72 5.00
CA VAL A 49 -31.79 -34.77 4.30
C VAL A 49 -31.39 -36.23 4.16
N SER A 50 -31.10 -36.67 2.94
CA SER A 50 -30.51 -37.98 2.70
C SER A 50 -29.13 -38.01 3.37
N ALA A 51 -29.02 -38.70 4.50
CA ALA A 51 -27.76 -38.82 5.23
C ALA A 51 -26.71 -39.47 4.32
N VAL A 52 -25.57 -38.78 4.12
CA VAL A 52 -24.42 -39.34 3.41
C VAL A 52 -24.02 -40.63 4.14
N PRO A 53 -23.99 -41.79 3.47
CA PRO A 53 -23.76 -43.06 4.12
C PRO A 53 -22.35 -43.09 4.71
N ILE A 54 -22.27 -43.32 6.03
CA ILE A 54 -21.00 -43.46 6.73
C ILE A 54 -20.31 -44.71 6.18
N PRO A 55 -19.03 -44.63 5.73
CA PRO A 55 -18.35 -45.79 5.18
C PRO A 55 -18.30 -46.95 6.18
N ALA A 56 -18.84 -48.11 5.79
CA ALA A 56 -19.05 -49.24 6.69
C ALA A 56 -17.76 -49.86 7.26
N TRP A 57 -16.60 -49.50 6.71
CA TRP A 57 -15.30 -49.87 7.28
C TRP A 57 -14.98 -49.11 8.57
N ILE A 58 -15.57 -47.93 8.83
CA ILE A 58 -15.29 -47.11 10.02
C ILE A 58 -16.01 -47.72 11.24
N ASN A 59 -15.25 -48.32 12.14
CA ASN A 59 -15.81 -49.01 13.31
C ASN A 59 -14.85 -49.00 14.52
N GLU A 60 -15.38 -49.39 15.68
CA GLU A 60 -14.69 -49.32 16.98
C GLU A 60 -13.32 -50.00 17.02
N ALA A 61 -13.11 -51.10 16.26
CA ALA A 61 -11.87 -51.88 16.29
C ALA A 61 -10.64 -51.07 15.85
N GLN A 62 -10.81 -50.07 14.97
CA GLN A 62 -9.72 -49.19 14.51
C GLN A 62 -9.23 -48.23 15.60
N PHE A 63 -10.08 -47.92 16.59
CA PHE A 63 -9.79 -46.92 17.61
C PHE A 63 -9.19 -47.53 18.88
N VAL A 64 -9.28 -48.84 19.09
CA VAL A 64 -8.77 -49.53 20.30
C VAL A 64 -7.30 -49.23 20.56
N GLU A 65 -6.44 -49.25 19.54
CA GLU A 65 -5.01 -48.96 19.70
C GLU A 65 -4.77 -47.48 20.07
N ILE A 66 -5.36 -46.55 19.33
CA ILE A 66 -5.22 -45.11 19.58
C ILE A 66 -5.71 -44.76 20.99
N LEU A 67 -6.83 -45.34 21.43
CA LEU A 67 -7.35 -45.15 22.79
C LEU A 67 -6.46 -45.80 23.85
N THR A 68 -5.87 -46.97 23.59
CA THR A 68 -4.88 -47.60 24.49
C THR A 68 -3.64 -46.72 24.67
N GLN A 69 -3.20 -46.02 23.62
CA GLN A 69 -2.05 -45.11 23.66
C GLN A 69 -2.39 -43.74 24.29
N THR A 70 -3.60 -43.21 24.08
CA THR A 70 -3.98 -41.82 24.42
C THR A 70 -4.87 -41.67 25.65
N VAL A 71 -5.47 -42.76 26.15
CA VAL A 71 -6.33 -42.75 27.34
C VAL A 71 -5.68 -43.55 28.48
N PRO A 72 -5.09 -42.88 29.49
CA PRO A 72 -4.60 -43.55 30.69
C PRO A 72 -5.69 -44.42 31.33
N GLN A 73 -5.32 -45.62 31.74
CA GLN A 73 -6.23 -46.64 32.28
C GLN A 73 -7.34 -47.13 31.33
N PHE A 74 -7.19 -47.03 30.00
CA PHE A 74 -8.09 -47.68 29.03
C PHE A 74 -8.38 -49.15 29.40
N SER A 75 -9.66 -49.53 29.45
CA SER A 75 -10.15 -50.91 29.65
C SER A 75 -10.78 -51.43 28.35
N LYS A 76 -11.85 -50.79 27.88
CA LYS A 76 -12.54 -51.10 26.62
C LYS A 76 -13.34 -49.91 26.09
N ILE A 77 -13.83 -50.02 24.86
CA ILE A 77 -14.89 -49.16 24.34
C ILE A 77 -16.22 -49.59 24.97
N HIS A 78 -17.03 -48.62 25.41
CA HIS A 78 -18.36 -48.80 25.97
C HIS A 78 -19.45 -48.40 24.97
N SER A 79 -19.23 -47.34 24.20
CA SER A 79 -20.10 -46.95 23.08
C SER A 79 -19.26 -46.33 21.95
N PHE A 80 -19.74 -46.47 20.72
CA PHE A 80 -19.12 -45.92 19.51
C PHE A 80 -20.21 -45.31 18.62
N ASN A 81 -20.08 -44.02 18.28
CA ASN A 81 -21.04 -43.30 17.46
C ASN A 81 -20.32 -42.40 16.44
N VAL A 82 -20.58 -42.66 15.16
CA VAL A 82 -20.09 -41.84 14.04
C VAL A 82 -21.26 -41.09 13.43
N LYS A 83 -21.02 -39.84 13.00
CA LYS A 83 -21.96 -39.07 12.18
C LYS A 83 -21.23 -38.03 11.32
N PRO A 84 -21.82 -37.56 10.21
CA PRO A 84 -21.36 -36.34 9.53
C PRO A 84 -21.22 -35.17 10.51
N ALA A 85 -20.12 -34.42 10.39
CA ALA A 85 -19.77 -33.36 11.32
C ALA A 85 -20.26 -31.96 10.90
N MET A 86 -20.49 -31.75 9.61
CA MET A 86 -20.87 -30.48 8.97
C MET A 86 -22.08 -30.70 8.04
N GLY A 87 -22.70 -29.60 7.59
CA GLY A 87 -23.88 -29.62 6.73
C GLY A 87 -23.61 -29.93 5.26
N ALA A 88 -24.70 -29.98 4.48
CA ALA A 88 -24.63 -29.99 3.02
C ALA A 88 -24.09 -28.64 2.51
N GLY A 89 -23.18 -28.65 1.53
CA GLY A 89 -22.51 -27.45 1.03
C GLY A 89 -21.34 -26.94 1.90
N GLU A 90 -20.96 -27.66 2.96
CA GLU A 90 -19.78 -27.34 3.79
C GLU A 90 -18.60 -28.31 3.59
N ASN A 91 -18.85 -29.48 3.00
CA ASN A 91 -17.84 -30.49 2.68
C ASN A 91 -17.54 -30.45 1.17
N TYR A 92 -16.40 -29.88 0.76
CA TYR A 92 -16.04 -29.74 -0.65
C TYR A 92 -15.35 -31.01 -1.20
N ALA A 93 -14.15 -31.33 -0.72
CA ALA A 93 -13.32 -32.41 -1.28
C ALA A 93 -13.29 -33.71 -0.45
N THR A 94 -13.82 -33.70 0.78
CA THR A 94 -13.77 -34.84 1.71
C THR A 94 -14.97 -34.91 2.64
N LEU A 95 -15.38 -36.12 3.03
CA LEU A 95 -16.40 -36.34 4.03
C LEU A 95 -15.80 -36.14 5.44
N MET A 96 -16.25 -35.09 6.15
CA MET A 96 -15.87 -34.83 7.53
C MET A 96 -16.82 -35.52 8.51
N LEU A 97 -16.29 -36.43 9.33
CA LEU A 97 -17.03 -37.22 10.31
C LEU A 97 -16.63 -36.83 11.75
N ARG A 98 -17.60 -36.87 12.66
CA ARG A 98 -17.37 -36.76 14.10
C ARG A 98 -17.57 -38.14 14.73
N VAL A 99 -16.51 -38.67 15.34
CA VAL A 99 -16.45 -39.98 15.98
C VAL A 99 -16.46 -39.78 17.49
N LYS A 100 -17.57 -40.11 18.15
CA LYS A 100 -17.71 -40.12 19.61
C LYS A 100 -17.51 -41.52 20.15
N ILE A 101 -16.74 -41.64 21.22
CA ILE A 101 -16.41 -42.90 21.87
C ILE A 101 -16.52 -42.73 23.38
N ASP A 102 -17.39 -43.52 24.00
CA ASP A 102 -17.41 -43.66 25.45
C ASP A 102 -16.39 -44.74 25.83
N VAL A 103 -15.38 -44.35 26.60
CA VAL A 103 -14.27 -45.22 26.98
C VAL A 103 -14.44 -45.66 28.43
N GLU A 104 -14.49 -46.96 28.67
CA GLU A 104 -14.43 -47.51 30.02
C GLU A 104 -12.98 -47.57 30.48
N LEU A 105 -12.72 -47.07 31.69
CA LEU A 105 -11.42 -47.14 32.34
C LEU A 105 -11.34 -48.35 33.29
N LYS A 106 -10.13 -48.74 33.72
CA LYS A 106 -9.89 -49.90 34.60
C LYS A 106 -10.46 -49.76 36.03
N ASP A 107 -10.90 -48.57 36.41
CA ASP A 107 -11.68 -48.32 37.64
C ASP A 107 -13.20 -48.39 37.41
N ASN A 108 -13.64 -48.70 36.18
CA ASN A 108 -15.01 -48.72 35.68
C ASN A 108 -15.67 -47.34 35.53
N THR A 109 -14.91 -46.24 35.58
CA THR A 109 -15.42 -44.92 35.18
C THR A 109 -15.49 -44.79 33.65
N ILE A 110 -16.38 -43.93 33.16
CA ILE A 110 -16.52 -43.63 31.73
C ILE A 110 -15.86 -42.29 31.41
N LYS A 111 -14.95 -42.28 30.43
CA LYS A 111 -14.37 -41.08 29.83
C LYS A 111 -14.93 -40.89 28.42
N HIS A 112 -15.63 -39.80 28.19
CA HIS A 112 -16.05 -39.40 26.85
C HIS A 112 -14.85 -38.92 26.03
N SER A 113 -14.71 -39.41 24.80
CA SER A 113 -13.71 -38.97 23.82
C SER A 113 -14.41 -38.63 22.51
N SER A 114 -13.97 -37.59 21.81
CA SER A 114 -14.49 -37.22 20.49
C SER A 114 -13.34 -36.86 19.55
N PHE A 115 -13.45 -37.31 18.31
CA PHE A 115 -12.48 -37.09 17.25
C PHE A 115 -13.18 -36.56 15.99
N MET A 116 -12.45 -35.76 15.23
CA MET A 116 -12.80 -35.35 13.88
C MET A 116 -12.01 -36.22 12.90
N MET A 117 -12.71 -36.93 12.02
CA MET A 117 -12.12 -37.87 11.07
C MET A 117 -12.47 -37.43 9.64
N LYS A 118 -11.46 -37.02 8.90
CA LYS A 118 -11.55 -36.62 7.49
C LYS A 118 -11.30 -37.86 6.63
N VAL A 119 -12.21 -38.18 5.70
CA VAL A 119 -12.06 -39.33 4.79
C VAL A 119 -12.34 -38.95 3.33
N ALA A 120 -11.61 -39.58 2.40
CA ALA A 120 -11.80 -39.39 0.97
C ALA A 120 -13.20 -39.81 0.49
N HIS A 121 -13.74 -39.13 -0.53
CA HIS A 121 -14.92 -39.59 -1.23
C HIS A 121 -14.60 -40.82 -2.13
N ASP A 122 -15.56 -41.72 -2.27
CA ASP A 122 -15.43 -42.99 -3.01
C ASP A 122 -15.82 -42.79 -4.50
N THR A 123 -15.25 -41.76 -5.14
CA THR A 123 -15.51 -41.40 -6.56
C THR A 123 -14.25 -41.60 -7.41
N ALA A 124 -14.43 -41.87 -8.71
CA ALA A 124 -13.31 -42.12 -9.62
C ALA A 124 -12.37 -40.90 -9.71
N GLN A 125 -12.94 -39.70 -9.80
CA GLN A 125 -12.22 -38.41 -9.84
C GLN A 125 -11.40 -38.19 -8.56
N MET A 126 -11.94 -38.56 -7.40
CA MET A 126 -11.21 -38.50 -6.14
C MET A 126 -10.04 -39.49 -6.12
N GLN A 127 -10.23 -40.72 -6.61
CA GLN A 127 -9.14 -41.71 -6.68
C GLN A 127 -8.06 -41.34 -7.70
N GLU A 128 -8.41 -40.65 -8.79
CA GLU A 128 -7.47 -40.10 -9.77
C GLU A 128 -6.67 -38.94 -9.17
N MET A 129 -7.34 -37.96 -8.55
CA MET A 129 -6.69 -36.86 -7.85
C MET A 129 -5.74 -37.36 -6.75
N LEU A 130 -6.12 -38.36 -5.96
CA LEU A 130 -5.26 -38.95 -4.92
C LEU A 130 -4.07 -39.75 -5.48
N GLN A 131 -4.11 -40.18 -6.74
CA GLN A 131 -2.96 -40.78 -7.42
C GLN A 131 -1.98 -39.72 -7.96
N MET A 132 -2.47 -38.52 -8.29
CA MET A 132 -1.65 -37.40 -8.75
C MET A 132 -1.06 -36.60 -7.58
N ALA A 133 -1.86 -36.33 -6.54
CA ALA A 133 -1.51 -35.51 -5.38
C ALA A 133 -2.30 -35.95 -4.13
N ASN A 134 -1.72 -36.87 -3.33
CA ASN A 134 -2.35 -37.32 -2.09
C ASN A 134 -2.18 -36.29 -0.95
N PHE A 135 -3.09 -35.32 -0.86
CA PHE A 135 -3.09 -34.32 0.21
C PHE A 135 -3.26 -34.91 1.62
N PHE A 136 -3.78 -36.13 1.78
CA PHE A 136 -3.81 -36.80 3.09
C PHE A 136 -2.41 -37.13 3.62
N ASP A 137 -1.44 -37.42 2.75
CA ASP A 137 -0.06 -37.67 3.19
C ASP A 137 0.57 -36.37 3.69
N VAL A 138 0.37 -35.26 2.97
CA VAL A 138 0.85 -33.91 3.31
C VAL A 138 0.22 -33.40 4.60
N GLU A 139 -1.09 -33.54 4.75
CA GLU A 139 -1.84 -33.08 5.92
C GLU A 139 -1.43 -33.85 7.20
N ASN A 140 -1.24 -35.17 7.10
CA ASN A 140 -0.69 -35.98 8.19
C ASN A 140 0.78 -35.62 8.50
N GLU A 141 1.63 -35.37 7.49
CA GLU A 141 3.02 -34.93 7.69
C GLU A 141 3.06 -33.62 8.50
N VAL A 142 2.19 -32.65 8.20
CA VAL A 142 2.13 -31.41 8.97
C VAL A 142 1.63 -31.64 10.41
N TYR A 143 0.46 -32.24 10.62
CA TYR A 143 -0.09 -32.38 11.99
C TYR A 143 0.72 -33.30 12.91
N ILE A 144 1.31 -34.38 12.37
CA ILE A 144 1.92 -35.45 13.15
C ILE A 144 3.44 -35.25 13.25
N ASP A 145 4.08 -34.88 12.14
CA ASP A 145 5.54 -34.89 12.03
C ASP A 145 6.18 -33.49 12.06
N LEU A 146 5.43 -32.40 11.87
CA LEU A 146 5.97 -31.02 11.90
C LEU A 146 5.43 -30.17 13.06
N ILE A 147 4.10 -30.01 13.20
CA ILE A 147 3.48 -29.17 14.24
C ILE A 147 3.99 -29.48 15.66
N PRO A 148 4.09 -30.75 16.12
CA PRO A 148 4.59 -31.05 17.46
C PRO A 148 6.04 -30.62 17.67
N LYS A 149 6.86 -30.62 16.61
CA LYS A 149 8.25 -30.14 16.66
C LYS A 149 8.32 -28.61 16.67
N PHE A 150 7.43 -27.93 15.95
CA PHE A 150 7.31 -26.47 15.95
C PHE A 150 6.87 -25.95 17.33
N GLU A 151 5.94 -26.63 17.98
CA GLU A 151 5.52 -26.32 19.35
C GLU A 151 6.61 -26.66 20.39
N GLU A 152 7.36 -27.75 20.20
CA GLU A 152 8.50 -28.07 21.08
C GLU A 152 9.63 -27.03 20.99
N LEU A 153 9.86 -26.42 19.81
CA LEU A 153 10.78 -25.28 19.68
C LEU A 153 10.38 -24.14 20.63
N TYR A 154 9.11 -23.71 20.65
CA TYR A 154 8.63 -22.68 21.58
C TYR A 154 8.66 -23.12 23.04
N LYS A 155 8.27 -24.36 23.33
CA LYS A 155 8.29 -24.94 24.67
C LYS A 155 9.70 -25.04 25.25
N SER A 156 10.72 -25.29 24.42
CA SER A 156 12.14 -25.22 24.82
C SER A 156 12.59 -23.81 25.24
N LYS A 157 11.88 -22.77 24.77
CA LYS A 157 12.06 -21.36 25.16
C LYS A 157 11.12 -20.92 26.29
N GLY A 158 10.36 -21.84 26.89
CA GLY A 158 9.40 -21.56 27.96
C GLY A 158 8.03 -21.05 27.50
N LEU A 159 7.79 -20.93 26.19
CA LEU A 159 6.49 -20.54 25.64
C LEU A 159 5.68 -21.79 25.28
N ASN A 160 4.71 -22.15 26.11
CA ASN A 160 3.74 -23.21 25.76
C ASN A 160 2.74 -22.65 24.74
N LEU A 161 2.83 -23.11 23.50
CA LEU A 161 1.95 -22.73 22.39
C LEU A 161 1.29 -23.97 21.78
N THR A 162 0.02 -23.84 21.42
CA THR A 162 -0.68 -24.78 20.52
C THR A 162 -0.98 -24.05 19.20
N LEU A 163 -0.70 -24.69 18.08
CA LEU A 163 -0.92 -24.17 16.72
C LEU A 163 -2.13 -24.85 16.04
N ALA A 164 -2.32 -26.14 16.27
CA ALA A 164 -3.29 -26.99 15.58
C ALA A 164 -3.87 -28.08 16.52
N PRO A 165 -4.97 -28.78 16.16
CA PRO A 165 -5.40 -29.97 16.89
C PRO A 165 -4.32 -31.06 16.90
N ARG A 166 -4.34 -31.92 17.93
CA ARG A 166 -3.56 -33.16 17.94
C ARG A 166 -4.16 -34.15 16.94
N ALA A 167 -3.35 -34.61 15.98
CA ALA A 167 -3.69 -35.71 15.08
C ALA A 167 -3.07 -37.03 15.53
N TYR A 168 -3.61 -38.13 14.99
CA TYR A 168 -3.25 -39.51 15.36
C TYR A 168 -3.13 -40.38 14.11
N ARG A 169 -2.01 -41.10 13.98
CA ARG A 169 -1.79 -42.04 12.88
C ARG A 169 -2.37 -43.41 13.26
N PHE A 170 -3.15 -44.04 12.38
CA PHE A 170 -3.45 -45.47 12.51
C PHE A 170 -2.19 -46.29 12.21
N ASN A 171 -1.96 -47.37 12.96
CA ASN A 171 -0.75 -48.18 12.82
C ASN A 171 -0.85 -49.14 11.62
N GLU A 172 0.18 -49.19 10.77
CA GLU A 172 0.25 -50.06 9.58
C GLU A 172 0.22 -51.57 9.90
N GLY A 173 0.35 -51.95 11.18
CA GLY A 173 0.06 -53.31 11.65
C GLY A 173 -1.40 -53.74 11.41
N LEU A 174 -2.35 -52.80 11.36
CA LEU A 174 -3.78 -53.03 11.10
C LEU A 174 -4.06 -53.21 9.59
N LYS A 175 -3.45 -54.23 8.97
CA LYS A 175 -3.56 -54.55 7.53
C LYS A 175 -4.92 -55.12 7.09
N THR A 176 -6.02 -54.52 7.54
CA THR A 176 -7.40 -54.94 7.22
C THR A 176 -8.17 -53.95 6.37
N GLU A 177 -7.82 -52.66 6.35
CA GLU A 177 -8.53 -51.63 5.56
C GLU A 177 -7.55 -50.69 4.84
N PRO A 178 -7.34 -50.84 3.51
CA PRO A 178 -6.42 -49.98 2.75
C PRO A 178 -6.86 -48.51 2.65
N LYS A 179 -8.14 -48.17 2.91
CA LYS A 179 -8.63 -46.78 2.91
C LYS A 179 -8.13 -45.95 4.09
N LEU A 180 -7.65 -46.57 5.18
CA LEU A 180 -7.13 -45.86 6.36
C LEU A 180 -5.98 -44.91 6.06
N LYS A 181 -5.17 -45.17 5.02
CA LYS A 181 -4.08 -44.28 4.60
C LYS A 181 -4.59 -42.92 4.07
N ASN A 182 -5.80 -42.89 3.49
CA ASN A 182 -6.44 -41.69 2.94
C ASN A 182 -7.37 -41.07 4.00
N THR A 183 -6.87 -40.89 5.22
CA THR A 183 -7.62 -40.32 6.35
C THR A 183 -6.75 -39.38 7.17
N VAL A 184 -7.39 -38.39 7.82
CA VAL A 184 -6.77 -37.62 8.91
C VAL A 184 -7.67 -37.73 10.14
N LEU A 185 -7.12 -38.19 11.26
CA LEU A 185 -7.83 -38.29 12.53
C LEU A 185 -7.28 -37.26 13.52
N MET A 186 -8.15 -36.38 14.01
CA MET A 186 -7.82 -35.26 14.89
C MET A 186 -8.67 -35.26 16.16
N TYR A 187 -8.17 -34.61 17.21
CA TYR A 187 -8.96 -34.28 18.39
C TYR A 187 -10.08 -33.27 18.07
N ASP A 188 -11.28 -33.50 18.60
CA ASP A 188 -12.45 -32.65 18.36
C ASP A 188 -12.43 -31.37 19.21
N LEU A 189 -11.75 -30.33 18.73
CA LEU A 189 -11.67 -29.00 19.35
C LEU A 189 -13.04 -28.35 19.61
N GLY A 190 -14.12 -28.83 18.98
CA GLY A 190 -15.49 -28.41 19.30
C GLY A 190 -15.92 -28.77 20.72
N GLN A 191 -15.27 -29.75 21.37
CA GLN A 191 -15.48 -30.05 22.79
C GLN A 191 -14.91 -28.96 23.71
N ASP A 192 -13.81 -28.33 23.32
CA ASP A 192 -13.12 -27.28 24.07
C ASP A 192 -13.69 -25.87 23.83
N GLY A 193 -14.79 -25.76 23.08
CA GLY A 193 -15.47 -24.50 22.77
C GLY A 193 -14.88 -23.70 21.59
N TYR A 194 -13.99 -24.30 20.79
CA TYR A 194 -13.54 -23.70 19.54
C TYR A 194 -14.61 -23.82 18.44
N LYS A 195 -14.72 -22.79 17.59
CA LYS A 195 -15.70 -22.70 16.48
C LYS A 195 -15.21 -21.74 15.39
N ASN A 196 -15.70 -21.88 14.17
CA ASN A 196 -15.44 -20.90 13.11
C ASN A 196 -16.05 -19.53 13.43
N ALA A 197 -15.48 -18.47 12.85
CA ALA A 197 -16.11 -17.15 12.79
C ALA A 197 -17.11 -17.07 11.62
N ASN A 198 -17.99 -16.05 11.61
CA ASN A 198 -18.92 -15.88 10.49
C ASN A 198 -18.20 -15.36 9.24
N ARG A 199 -17.93 -16.26 8.28
CA ARG A 199 -17.30 -15.93 7.00
C ARG A 199 -18.04 -14.86 6.18
N LEU A 200 -19.36 -14.71 6.37
CA LEU A 200 -20.16 -13.70 5.68
C LEU A 200 -19.98 -12.27 6.23
N GLU A 201 -19.49 -12.16 7.46
CA GLU A 201 -19.14 -10.88 8.10
C GLU A 201 -17.66 -10.54 7.90
N GLY A 202 -16.78 -11.55 7.87
CA GLY A 202 -15.33 -11.36 7.87
C GLY A 202 -14.78 -11.04 9.26
N LEU A 203 -13.49 -11.33 9.47
CA LEU A 203 -12.82 -11.12 10.75
C LEU A 203 -12.64 -9.63 11.06
N ASN A 204 -12.76 -9.27 12.34
CA ASN A 204 -12.44 -7.94 12.86
C ASN A 204 -10.93 -7.71 13.07
N ILE A 205 -10.51 -6.48 13.39
CA ILE A 205 -9.09 -6.13 13.56
C ILE A 205 -8.42 -7.03 14.61
N GLU A 206 -9.03 -7.22 15.78
CA GLU A 206 -8.46 -8.07 16.85
C GLU A 206 -8.35 -9.56 16.45
N GLN A 207 -9.37 -10.07 15.76
CA GLN A 207 -9.34 -11.44 15.19
C GLN A 207 -8.28 -11.56 14.09
N THR A 208 -8.10 -10.51 13.27
CA THR A 208 -7.11 -10.45 12.21
C THR A 208 -5.70 -10.44 12.78
N GLU A 209 -5.45 -9.62 13.80
CA GLU A 209 -4.19 -9.60 14.58
C GLU A 209 -3.89 -10.96 15.23
N LEU A 210 -4.88 -11.63 15.82
CA LEU A 210 -4.69 -12.98 16.37
C LEU A 210 -4.29 -14.00 15.30
N VAL A 211 -4.92 -13.97 14.12
CA VAL A 211 -4.54 -14.84 13.00
C VAL A 211 -3.11 -14.53 12.53
N LEU A 212 -2.78 -13.25 12.31
CA LEU A 212 -1.44 -12.83 11.86
C LEU A 212 -0.35 -13.20 12.87
N ARG A 213 -0.64 -13.11 14.18
CA ARG A 213 0.28 -13.56 15.25
C ARG A 213 0.49 -15.08 15.22
N LYS A 214 -0.57 -15.88 15.15
CA LYS A 214 -0.47 -17.34 15.05
C LYS A 214 0.23 -17.78 13.75
N LEU A 215 0.00 -17.06 12.65
CA LEU A 215 0.66 -17.29 11.36
C LEU A 215 2.16 -16.97 11.44
N ALA A 216 2.52 -15.82 12.02
CA ALA A 216 3.92 -15.46 12.29
C ALA A 216 4.62 -16.50 13.20
N GLN A 217 3.92 -17.05 14.20
CA GLN A 217 4.43 -18.10 15.07
C GLN A 217 4.72 -19.40 14.30
N TYR A 218 3.78 -19.85 13.48
CA TYR A 218 3.93 -21.02 12.61
C TYR A 218 5.08 -20.83 11.59
N HIS A 219 5.09 -19.69 10.91
CA HIS A 219 6.12 -19.32 9.93
C HIS A 219 7.52 -19.24 10.55
N ALA A 220 7.69 -18.55 11.68
CA ALA A 220 8.98 -18.47 12.38
C ALA A 220 9.50 -19.86 12.81
N ALA A 221 8.61 -20.72 13.33
CA ALA A 221 8.99 -22.08 13.69
C ALA A 221 9.41 -22.93 12.48
N SER A 222 8.73 -22.77 11.33
CA SER A 222 9.11 -23.47 10.10
C SER A 222 10.47 -23.02 9.54
N ALA A 223 10.78 -21.71 9.56
CA ALA A 223 12.07 -21.19 9.14
C ALA A 223 13.21 -21.68 10.06
N VAL A 224 12.99 -21.62 11.38
CA VAL A 224 13.93 -22.13 12.38
C VAL A 224 14.14 -23.63 12.26
N TYR A 225 13.06 -24.41 12.10
CA TYR A 225 13.16 -25.87 11.94
C TYR A 225 14.00 -26.24 10.71
N LYS A 226 13.79 -25.58 9.57
CA LYS A 226 14.63 -25.75 8.36
C LYS A 226 16.09 -25.38 8.63
N SER A 227 16.36 -24.30 9.36
CA SER A 227 17.74 -23.88 9.66
C SER A 227 18.50 -24.86 10.56
N ILE A 228 17.79 -25.70 11.32
CA ILE A 228 18.36 -26.71 12.22
C ILE A 228 18.43 -28.10 11.57
N ASN A 229 17.40 -28.50 10.81
CA ASN A 229 17.20 -29.88 10.35
C ASN A 229 17.49 -30.08 8.85
N GLY A 230 17.69 -29.01 8.08
CA GLY A 230 17.89 -29.06 6.63
C GLY A 230 16.59 -28.91 5.83
N PRO A 231 16.57 -29.35 4.55
CA PRO A 231 15.43 -29.17 3.66
C PRO A 231 14.23 -30.03 4.06
N TYR A 232 13.04 -29.59 3.64
CA TYR A 232 11.81 -30.36 3.73
C TYR A 232 11.72 -31.45 2.65
N THR A 233 10.71 -32.30 2.79
CA THR A 233 10.31 -33.34 1.81
C THR A 233 9.88 -32.75 0.46
N ASP A 234 9.89 -33.55 -0.60
CA ASP A 234 9.31 -33.18 -1.90
C ASP A 234 7.82 -32.78 -1.76
N SER A 235 7.05 -33.46 -0.90
CA SER A 235 5.65 -33.17 -0.60
C SER A 235 5.45 -31.73 -0.13
N ILE A 236 6.18 -31.34 0.92
CA ILE A 236 6.12 -29.99 1.50
C ILE A 236 6.80 -28.94 0.60
N THR A 237 7.84 -29.32 -0.15
CA THR A 237 8.61 -28.37 -0.98
C THR A 237 7.82 -27.93 -2.23
N TYR A 238 7.07 -28.84 -2.84
CA TYR A 238 6.35 -28.57 -4.10
C TYR A 238 4.83 -28.47 -3.94
N GLY A 239 4.26 -29.00 -2.85
CA GLY A 239 2.83 -28.99 -2.58
C GLY A 239 2.01 -29.81 -3.58
N MET A 240 0.70 -29.57 -3.65
CA MET A 240 -0.26 -30.32 -4.48
C MET A 240 0.06 -30.36 -5.99
N PHE A 241 0.87 -29.42 -6.49
CA PHE A 241 1.22 -29.33 -7.91
C PHE A 241 2.44 -30.19 -8.29
N GLY A 242 3.18 -30.69 -7.31
CA GLY A 242 4.37 -31.51 -7.52
C GLY A 242 5.51 -30.77 -8.22
N LYS A 243 6.57 -31.53 -8.55
CA LYS A 243 7.82 -31.00 -9.12
C LYS A 243 7.86 -30.92 -10.64
N ASP A 244 6.77 -31.23 -11.34
CA ASP A 244 6.68 -31.16 -12.80
C ASP A 244 5.85 -29.93 -13.21
N PRO A 245 6.47 -28.88 -13.80
CA PRO A 245 5.76 -27.67 -14.20
C PRO A 245 4.69 -27.88 -15.28
N GLN A 246 4.77 -28.94 -16.10
CA GLN A 246 3.76 -29.21 -17.13
C GLN A 246 2.51 -29.86 -16.55
N ILE A 247 2.69 -30.79 -15.60
CA ILE A 247 1.56 -31.38 -14.85
C ILE A 247 0.89 -30.29 -14.01
N ALA A 248 1.68 -29.45 -13.33
CA ALA A 248 1.17 -28.28 -12.59
C ALA A 248 0.36 -27.33 -13.48
N LEU A 249 0.87 -27.00 -14.67
CA LEU A 249 0.21 -26.10 -15.61
C LEU A 249 -1.11 -26.68 -16.13
N ALA A 250 -1.13 -27.94 -16.57
CA ALA A 250 -2.35 -28.59 -17.06
C ALA A 250 -3.44 -28.67 -15.96
N LEU A 251 -3.05 -29.00 -14.72
CA LEU A 251 -3.95 -28.96 -13.56
C LEU A 251 -4.52 -27.55 -13.35
N MET A 252 -3.68 -26.51 -13.31
CA MET A 252 -4.13 -25.13 -13.12
C MET A 252 -5.03 -24.61 -14.25
N GLU A 253 -4.72 -24.94 -15.50
CA GLU A 253 -5.55 -24.58 -16.65
C GLU A 253 -6.95 -25.21 -16.55
N SER A 254 -7.02 -26.50 -16.17
CA SER A 254 -8.30 -27.19 -15.97
C SER A 254 -9.13 -26.63 -14.79
N MET A 255 -8.48 -26.08 -13.76
CA MET A 255 -9.17 -25.56 -12.57
C MET A 255 -9.62 -24.10 -12.69
N PHE A 256 -8.86 -23.26 -13.42
CA PHE A 256 -9.05 -21.80 -13.35
C PHE A 256 -9.66 -21.17 -14.60
N VAL A 257 -9.48 -21.73 -15.79
CA VAL A 257 -9.79 -21.04 -17.06
C VAL A 257 -11.28 -20.74 -17.24
N SER A 258 -12.19 -21.65 -16.85
CA SER A 258 -13.63 -21.40 -16.94
C SER A 258 -14.11 -20.38 -15.91
N THR A 259 -13.55 -20.43 -14.69
CA THR A 259 -13.84 -19.51 -13.60
C THR A 259 -13.38 -18.09 -13.94
N GLN A 260 -12.17 -17.94 -14.52
CA GLN A 260 -11.67 -16.68 -15.08
C GLN A 260 -12.59 -16.13 -16.17
N LYS A 261 -13.01 -16.96 -17.15
CA LYS A 261 -13.95 -16.54 -18.21
C LYS A 261 -15.30 -16.08 -17.66
N ILE A 262 -15.86 -16.78 -16.67
CA ILE A 262 -17.15 -16.38 -16.08
C ILE A 262 -16.99 -15.11 -15.22
N PHE A 263 -15.84 -14.90 -14.57
CA PHE A 263 -15.53 -13.65 -13.88
C PHE A 263 -15.44 -12.45 -14.83
N LEU A 264 -14.68 -12.56 -15.93
CA LEU A 264 -14.58 -11.53 -16.98
C LEU A 264 -15.96 -11.12 -17.50
N ASN A 265 -16.79 -12.11 -17.89
CA ASN A 265 -18.15 -11.89 -18.37
C ASN A 265 -19.09 -11.18 -17.35
N ASN A 266 -18.69 -11.06 -16.08
CA ASN A 266 -19.45 -10.36 -15.04
C ASN A 266 -18.92 -8.95 -14.71
N LEU A 267 -17.80 -8.48 -15.27
CA LEU A 267 -17.25 -7.14 -14.99
C LEU A 267 -18.24 -6.01 -15.34
N GLN A 268 -18.93 -6.13 -16.48
CA GLN A 268 -20.06 -5.28 -16.91
C GLN A 268 -21.20 -5.17 -15.87
N ASN A 269 -21.27 -6.10 -14.92
CA ASN A 269 -22.29 -6.12 -13.87
C ASN A 269 -21.80 -5.53 -12.53
N PHE A 270 -20.56 -5.04 -12.45
CA PHE A 270 -19.99 -4.39 -11.26
C PHE A 270 -19.72 -2.92 -11.55
N GLU A 271 -19.97 -2.03 -10.58
CA GLU A 271 -19.83 -0.59 -10.80
C GLU A 271 -18.36 -0.23 -11.14
N ASN A 272 -18.17 0.53 -12.23
CA ASN A 272 -16.87 1.00 -12.72
C ASN A 272 -15.79 -0.08 -12.99
N CYS A 273 -16.17 -1.36 -13.15
CA CYS A 273 -15.20 -2.45 -13.32
C CYS A 273 -14.97 -2.91 -14.76
N GLU A 274 -15.85 -2.60 -15.71
CA GLU A 274 -15.73 -3.06 -17.11
C GLU A 274 -14.44 -2.56 -17.79
N GLN A 275 -13.93 -1.39 -17.38
CA GLN A 275 -12.64 -0.85 -17.82
C GLN A 275 -11.43 -1.77 -17.55
N TYR A 276 -11.58 -2.78 -16.68
CA TYR A 276 -10.53 -3.75 -16.36
C TYR A 276 -10.56 -4.99 -17.26
N HIS A 277 -11.55 -5.18 -18.15
CA HIS A 277 -11.70 -6.43 -18.91
C HIS A 277 -10.46 -6.80 -19.73
N GLU A 278 -9.97 -5.90 -20.60
CA GLU A 278 -8.81 -6.15 -21.46
C GLU A 278 -7.52 -6.40 -20.66
N LYS A 279 -7.32 -5.65 -19.55
CA LYS A 279 -6.19 -5.85 -18.65
C LYS A 279 -6.26 -7.22 -17.95
N LEU A 280 -7.43 -7.60 -17.44
CA LEU A 280 -7.65 -8.88 -16.76
C LEU A 280 -7.57 -10.08 -17.72
N GLU A 281 -8.06 -9.95 -18.94
CA GLU A 281 -7.92 -10.97 -19.99
C GLU A 281 -6.45 -11.18 -20.37
N THR A 282 -5.70 -10.10 -20.56
CA THR A 282 -4.25 -10.13 -20.77
C THR A 282 -3.53 -10.78 -19.60
N TYR A 283 -3.90 -10.43 -18.36
CA TYR A 283 -3.34 -11.02 -17.14
C TYR A 283 -3.61 -12.54 -17.04
N PHE A 284 -4.86 -12.97 -17.23
CA PHE A 284 -5.23 -14.39 -17.16
C PHE A 284 -4.58 -15.23 -18.26
N SER A 285 -4.27 -14.67 -19.43
CA SER A 285 -3.51 -15.37 -20.48
C SER A 285 -2.08 -15.75 -20.08
N LYS A 286 -1.50 -15.05 -19.09
CA LYS A 286 -0.12 -15.21 -18.62
C LYS A 286 -0.01 -15.87 -17.24
N ILE A 287 -1.02 -15.75 -16.38
CA ILE A 287 -0.89 -15.97 -14.94
C ILE A 287 -0.45 -17.39 -14.55
N ASN A 288 -0.97 -18.44 -15.19
CA ASN A 288 -0.74 -19.81 -14.73
C ASN A 288 0.76 -20.17 -14.70
N LYS A 289 1.52 -19.73 -15.71
CA LYS A 289 2.99 -19.92 -15.74
C LYS A 289 3.69 -19.11 -14.63
N ALA A 290 3.37 -17.82 -14.51
CA ALA A 290 3.99 -16.94 -13.51
C ALA A 290 3.73 -17.43 -12.07
N PHE A 291 2.54 -17.96 -11.82
CA PHE A 291 2.12 -18.46 -10.50
C PHE A 291 2.83 -19.76 -10.10
N ILE A 292 3.15 -20.65 -11.06
CA ILE A 292 4.03 -21.81 -10.82
C ILE A 292 5.42 -21.33 -10.39
N GLU A 293 5.99 -20.35 -11.10
CA GLU A 293 7.31 -19.77 -10.82
C GLU A 293 7.34 -19.01 -9.47
N MET A 294 6.28 -18.28 -9.14
CA MET A 294 6.11 -17.62 -7.83
C MET A 294 5.95 -18.61 -6.67
N GLY A 295 5.39 -19.80 -6.90
CA GLY A 295 5.30 -20.84 -5.88
C GLY A 295 6.63 -21.55 -5.57
N MET A 296 7.67 -21.34 -6.38
CA MET A 296 8.96 -22.01 -6.15
C MET A 296 9.79 -21.26 -5.08
N PRO A 297 10.33 -21.96 -4.06
CA PRO A 297 11.13 -21.33 -3.02
C PRO A 297 12.46 -20.81 -3.59
N LYS A 298 12.80 -19.56 -3.26
CA LYS A 298 13.99 -18.85 -3.77
C LYS A 298 15.07 -18.74 -2.69
N PRO A 299 16.28 -19.31 -2.86
CA PRO A 299 17.27 -19.43 -1.78
C PRO A 299 17.77 -18.10 -1.17
N ASP A 300 17.57 -16.99 -1.86
CA ASP A 300 17.92 -15.62 -1.46
C ASP A 300 16.81 -14.87 -0.70
N GLU A 301 15.58 -15.43 -0.68
CA GLU A 301 14.40 -14.87 -0.02
C GLU A 301 14.11 -15.55 1.34
N PHE A 302 13.27 -14.90 2.17
CA PHE A 302 12.79 -15.51 3.41
C PHE A 302 11.64 -16.49 3.12
N ASN A 303 11.92 -17.79 3.24
CA ASN A 303 10.96 -18.86 2.92
C ASN A 303 10.47 -19.58 4.19
N VAL A 304 9.21 -19.99 4.17
CA VAL A 304 8.47 -20.62 5.27
C VAL A 304 7.61 -21.75 4.71
N ILE A 305 7.11 -22.66 5.56
CA ILE A 305 5.95 -23.46 5.15
C ILE A 305 4.72 -22.57 5.31
N ASN A 306 4.07 -22.22 4.21
CA ASN A 306 2.73 -21.66 4.18
C ASN A 306 1.70 -22.76 4.50
N HIS A 307 0.58 -22.40 5.11
CA HIS A 307 -0.65 -23.20 5.21
C HIS A 307 -1.26 -23.46 3.81
N GLY A 308 -1.09 -22.51 2.88
CA GLY A 308 -1.46 -22.63 1.47
C GLY A 308 -2.95 -22.47 1.15
N ASP A 309 -3.82 -22.62 2.15
CA ASP A 309 -5.25 -22.29 2.13
C ASP A 309 -5.61 -21.49 3.41
N CYS A 310 -5.03 -20.30 3.57
CA CYS A 310 -5.10 -19.53 4.81
C CYS A 310 -6.36 -18.64 4.88
N TRP A 311 -7.56 -19.21 5.07
CA TRP A 311 -8.83 -18.45 5.15
C TRP A 311 -9.69 -18.77 6.39
N VAL A 312 -10.71 -17.93 6.63
CA VAL A 312 -11.55 -17.91 7.84
C VAL A 312 -12.21 -19.24 8.23
N ASN A 313 -12.47 -20.16 7.29
CA ASN A 313 -12.99 -21.49 7.61
C ASN A 313 -11.92 -22.45 8.18
N ASN A 314 -10.65 -22.16 7.93
CA ASN A 314 -9.50 -22.95 8.39
C ASN A 314 -8.96 -22.44 9.74
N PHE A 315 -9.68 -21.49 10.37
CA PHE A 315 -9.40 -20.98 11.72
C PHE A 315 -10.54 -21.34 12.67
N LEU A 316 -10.22 -22.09 13.72
CA LEU A 316 -11.13 -22.36 14.82
C LEU A 316 -10.81 -21.40 15.98
N PHE A 317 -11.73 -20.48 16.26
CA PHE A 317 -11.62 -19.47 17.32
C PHE A 317 -12.29 -19.93 18.60
N LYS A 318 -11.65 -19.64 19.74
CA LYS A 318 -12.21 -19.73 21.08
C LYS A 318 -12.42 -18.33 21.63
N PHE A 319 -13.55 -18.13 22.30
CA PHE A 319 -13.96 -16.84 22.86
C PHE A 319 -14.09 -16.97 24.38
N ASP A 320 -13.89 -15.87 25.11
CA ASP A 320 -14.13 -15.81 26.55
C ASP A 320 -15.62 -15.54 26.88
N GLU A 321 -15.94 -15.50 28.18
CA GLU A 321 -17.31 -15.25 28.68
C GLU A 321 -17.86 -13.86 28.32
N SER A 322 -16.99 -12.90 27.94
CA SER A 322 -17.40 -11.58 27.45
C SER A 322 -17.69 -11.54 25.95
N GLY A 323 -17.42 -12.65 25.24
CA GLY A 323 -17.50 -12.73 23.78
C GLY A 323 -16.27 -12.19 23.06
N LYS A 324 -15.20 -11.86 23.79
CA LYS A 324 -13.92 -11.43 23.24
C LYS A 324 -13.14 -12.66 22.72
N VAL A 325 -12.31 -12.48 21.69
CA VAL A 325 -11.49 -13.58 21.17
C VAL A 325 -10.35 -13.91 22.14
N HIS A 326 -10.19 -15.19 22.46
CA HIS A 326 -9.24 -15.69 23.46
C HIS A 326 -8.09 -16.48 22.80
N ASP A 327 -8.39 -17.40 21.88
CA ASP A 327 -7.39 -18.17 21.14
C ASP A 327 -7.89 -18.56 19.74
N MET A 328 -6.97 -18.98 18.87
CA MET A 328 -7.25 -19.47 17.52
C MET A 328 -6.31 -20.65 17.20
N LEU A 329 -6.85 -21.72 16.61
CA LEU A 329 -6.07 -22.87 16.11
C LEU A 329 -6.34 -23.08 14.62
N PHE A 330 -5.28 -23.38 13.88
CA PHE A 330 -5.34 -23.75 12.47
C PHE A 330 -5.92 -25.16 12.29
N VAL A 331 -6.66 -25.36 11.20
CA VAL A 331 -7.12 -26.67 10.71
C VAL A 331 -7.07 -26.70 9.19
N ASP A 332 -7.14 -27.91 8.63
CA ASP A 332 -7.23 -28.20 7.20
C ASP A 332 -5.97 -27.88 6.38
N PHE A 333 -4.83 -28.44 6.82
CA PHE A 333 -3.52 -28.34 6.14
C PHE A 333 -3.46 -29.21 4.86
N GLN A 334 -4.35 -28.97 3.88
CA GLN A 334 -4.39 -29.69 2.61
C GLN A 334 -3.27 -29.27 1.63
N ASN A 335 -3.04 -27.95 1.55
CA ASN A 335 -2.13 -27.32 0.58
C ASN A 335 -0.79 -26.75 1.13
N PRO A 336 -0.19 -27.24 2.24
CA PRO A 336 1.11 -26.77 2.72
C PRO A 336 2.18 -26.71 1.63
N ARG A 337 2.93 -25.60 1.60
CA ARG A 337 4.03 -25.41 0.63
C ARG A 337 5.14 -24.54 1.20
N TYR A 338 6.38 -25.00 1.04
CA TYR A 338 7.58 -24.21 1.34
C TYR A 338 7.80 -23.15 0.26
N GLY A 339 7.78 -21.87 0.65
CA GLY A 339 7.84 -20.72 -0.26
C GLY A 339 7.74 -19.39 0.48
N HIS A 340 7.44 -18.31 -0.24
CA HIS A 340 7.37 -16.96 0.35
C HIS A 340 6.14 -16.79 1.26
N PRO A 341 6.24 -16.14 2.45
CA PRO A 341 5.08 -15.91 3.34
C PRO A 341 3.99 -15.03 2.74
N SER A 342 4.28 -14.29 1.66
CA SER A 342 3.28 -13.48 0.95
C SER A 342 2.11 -14.31 0.40
N GLN A 343 2.31 -15.61 0.15
CA GLN A 343 1.24 -16.51 -0.28
C GLN A 343 0.09 -16.51 0.74
N ASP A 344 0.35 -16.90 2.00
CA ASP A 344 -0.68 -16.92 3.03
C ASP A 344 -1.18 -15.51 3.41
N LEU A 345 -0.29 -14.51 3.47
CA LEU A 345 -0.66 -13.15 3.87
C LEU A 345 -1.67 -12.52 2.92
N LEU A 346 -1.39 -12.58 1.61
CA LEU A 346 -2.27 -12.01 0.59
C LEU A 346 -3.57 -12.81 0.48
N TYR A 347 -3.48 -14.14 0.54
CA TYR A 347 -4.65 -15.02 0.54
C TYR A 347 -5.57 -14.74 1.73
N PHE A 348 -5.02 -14.66 2.94
CA PHE A 348 -5.76 -14.37 4.16
C PHE A 348 -6.40 -12.98 4.14
N ILE A 349 -5.61 -11.92 3.91
CA ILE A 349 -6.11 -10.54 3.99
C ILE A 349 -7.20 -10.32 2.93
N MET A 350 -6.99 -10.80 1.70
CA MET A 350 -7.94 -10.59 0.61
C MET A 350 -9.21 -11.44 0.72
N THR A 351 -9.16 -12.65 1.30
CA THR A 351 -10.37 -13.47 1.52
C THR A 351 -11.16 -13.10 2.78
N SER A 352 -10.47 -12.94 3.92
CA SER A 352 -11.09 -13.23 5.23
C SER A 352 -11.35 -12.01 6.12
N VAL A 353 -10.62 -10.91 5.90
CA VAL A 353 -10.79 -9.64 6.61
C VAL A 353 -12.01 -8.88 6.06
N ASN A 354 -12.81 -8.21 6.89
CA ASN A 354 -13.94 -7.40 6.39
C ASN A 354 -13.46 -6.22 5.53
N ILE A 355 -14.22 -5.88 4.49
CA ILE A 355 -13.89 -4.78 3.55
C ILE A 355 -13.60 -3.42 4.21
N SER A 356 -14.24 -3.09 5.34
CA SER A 356 -14.09 -1.79 6.02
C SER A 356 -12.68 -1.51 6.57
N TYR A 357 -11.81 -2.53 6.68
CA TYR A 357 -10.40 -2.34 7.04
C TYR A 357 -9.42 -3.18 6.20
N LYS A 358 -9.89 -4.19 5.44
CA LYS A 358 -9.08 -5.00 4.50
C LYS A 358 -8.07 -4.16 3.69
N LEU A 359 -8.55 -3.08 3.08
CA LEU A 359 -7.76 -2.24 2.17
C LEU A 359 -7.09 -1.07 2.90
N THR A 360 -7.81 -0.38 3.80
CA THR A 360 -7.31 0.80 4.52
C THR A 360 -6.27 0.47 5.59
N HIS A 361 -6.26 -0.76 6.10
CA HIS A 361 -5.28 -1.26 7.07
C HIS A 361 -4.36 -2.33 6.45
N PHE A 362 -4.35 -2.50 5.12
CA PHE A 362 -3.53 -3.52 4.44
C PHE A 362 -2.05 -3.42 4.86
N ASP A 363 -1.44 -2.25 4.68
CA ASP A 363 -0.03 -2.03 5.01
C ASP A 363 0.23 -2.19 6.53
N TYR A 364 -0.77 -1.93 7.39
CA TYR A 364 -0.69 -2.18 8.83
C TYR A 364 -0.71 -3.68 9.17
N PHE A 365 -1.54 -4.49 8.50
CA PHE A 365 -1.58 -5.94 8.72
C PHE A 365 -0.27 -6.61 8.31
N ILE A 366 0.36 -6.17 7.21
CA ILE A 366 1.70 -6.62 6.82
C ILE A 366 2.74 -6.24 7.88
N LYS A 367 2.69 -5.02 8.44
CA LYS A 367 3.55 -4.62 9.57
C LYS A 367 3.30 -5.47 10.82
N TYR A 368 2.05 -5.68 11.22
CA TYR A 368 1.71 -6.43 12.43
C TYR A 368 2.26 -7.86 12.37
N TYR A 369 2.08 -8.53 11.22
CA TYR A 369 2.71 -9.83 10.97
C TYR A 369 4.24 -9.74 11.03
N HIS A 370 4.85 -8.72 10.42
CA HIS A 370 6.31 -8.54 10.44
C HIS A 370 6.86 -8.35 11.86
N ASP A 371 6.23 -7.51 12.68
CA ASP A 371 6.61 -7.29 14.08
C ASP A 371 6.63 -8.64 14.84
N GLN A 372 5.55 -9.43 14.70
CA GLN A 372 5.41 -10.74 15.37
C GLN A 372 6.36 -11.80 14.79
N LEU A 373 6.63 -11.78 13.49
CA LEU A 373 7.61 -12.67 12.85
C LEU A 373 9.01 -12.38 13.40
N VAL A 374 9.39 -11.09 13.47
CA VAL A 374 10.68 -10.66 14.02
C VAL A 374 10.81 -10.98 15.51
N GLU A 375 9.73 -10.82 16.29
CA GLU A 375 9.69 -11.21 17.71
C GLU A 375 9.94 -12.73 17.87
N HIS A 376 9.22 -13.56 17.13
CA HIS A 376 9.30 -15.00 17.27
C HIS A 376 10.56 -15.62 16.65
N LEU A 377 11.10 -15.08 15.55
CA LEU A 377 12.43 -15.48 15.03
C LEU A 377 13.55 -15.18 16.05
N LYS A 378 13.46 -14.05 16.77
CA LYS A 378 14.40 -13.73 17.86
C LYS A 378 14.24 -14.66 19.05
N LEU A 379 13.01 -14.93 19.51
CA LEU A 379 12.72 -15.86 20.61
C LEU A 379 13.25 -17.27 20.32
N LEU A 380 13.08 -17.73 19.08
CA LEU A 380 13.54 -19.04 18.62
C LEU A 380 15.01 -19.09 18.20
N ASP A 381 15.81 -18.04 18.48
CA ASP A 381 17.25 -18.03 18.23
C ASP A 381 17.65 -18.15 16.74
N TYR A 382 16.82 -17.70 15.78
CA TYR A 382 17.08 -17.84 14.34
C TYR A 382 18.47 -17.31 13.92
N LYS A 383 19.16 -18.03 13.03
CA LYS A 383 20.57 -17.80 12.67
C LYS A 383 20.80 -17.29 11.24
N GLU A 384 19.76 -17.27 10.39
CA GLU A 384 19.84 -16.72 9.04
C GLU A 384 19.31 -15.27 9.02
N ARG A 385 19.30 -14.62 7.85
CA ARG A 385 18.81 -13.24 7.70
C ARG A 385 17.33 -13.12 8.08
N VAL A 386 17.03 -12.18 8.97
CA VAL A 386 15.65 -11.74 9.26
C VAL A 386 15.25 -10.70 8.20
N PRO A 387 14.07 -10.82 7.54
CA PRO A 387 13.62 -9.85 6.53
C PRO A 387 13.25 -8.50 7.17
N LYS A 388 13.43 -7.40 6.42
CA LYS A 388 12.99 -6.06 6.84
C LYS A 388 11.54 -5.80 6.44
N LEU A 389 10.88 -4.85 7.11
CA LEU A 389 9.49 -4.49 6.79
C LEU A 389 9.34 -3.97 5.36
N VAL A 390 10.25 -3.09 4.93
CA VAL A 390 10.25 -2.54 3.55
C VAL A 390 10.50 -3.62 2.49
N GLU A 391 11.28 -4.66 2.82
CA GLU A 391 11.51 -5.81 1.94
C GLU A 391 10.21 -6.61 1.77
N LEU A 392 9.54 -6.95 2.89
CA LEU A 392 8.25 -7.64 2.87
C LEU A 392 7.16 -6.83 2.16
N GLN A 393 7.14 -5.50 2.32
CA GLN A 393 6.21 -4.62 1.60
C GLN A 393 6.45 -4.66 0.09
N ILE A 394 7.71 -4.58 -0.40
CA ILE A 394 8.04 -4.76 -1.82
C ILE A 394 7.64 -6.17 -2.30
N GLU A 395 7.85 -7.19 -1.47
CA GLU A 395 7.48 -8.57 -1.76
C GLU A 395 5.95 -8.79 -1.86
N THR A 396 5.11 -7.91 -1.28
CA THR A 396 3.65 -7.97 -1.54
C THR A 396 3.28 -7.61 -2.98
N TYR A 397 4.07 -6.76 -3.66
CA TYR A 397 3.88 -6.47 -5.08
C TYR A 397 4.46 -7.59 -5.95
N LYS A 398 5.68 -8.06 -5.61
CA LYS A 398 6.34 -9.20 -6.28
C LYS A 398 5.48 -10.47 -6.32
N TYR A 399 4.74 -10.71 -5.25
CA TYR A 399 3.83 -11.84 -5.10
C TYR A 399 2.34 -11.46 -5.22
N GLY A 400 2.03 -10.26 -5.75
CA GLY A 400 0.68 -9.69 -5.79
C GLY A 400 -0.37 -10.53 -6.51
N SER A 401 0.05 -11.50 -7.31
CA SER A 401 -0.85 -12.53 -7.87
C SER A 401 -1.60 -13.36 -6.82
N TRP A 402 -1.03 -13.53 -5.62
CA TRP A 402 -1.69 -14.14 -4.47
C TRP A 402 -2.73 -13.21 -3.80
N ALA A 403 -2.79 -11.93 -4.19
CA ALA A 403 -3.88 -11.03 -3.79
C ALA A 403 -5.09 -11.16 -4.73
N ILE A 404 -4.88 -11.14 -6.05
CA ILE A 404 -5.97 -11.17 -7.04
C ILE A 404 -6.59 -12.57 -7.22
N MET A 405 -5.82 -13.66 -7.23
CA MET A 405 -6.38 -15.00 -7.44
C MET A 405 -7.47 -15.34 -6.41
N PRO A 406 -7.24 -15.14 -5.09
CA PRO A 406 -8.26 -15.41 -4.09
C PRO A 406 -9.45 -14.46 -4.17
N CYS A 407 -9.32 -13.27 -4.78
CA CYS A 407 -10.45 -12.37 -4.99
C CYS A 407 -11.47 -12.89 -6.01
N TYR A 408 -11.06 -13.54 -7.11
CA TYR A 408 -12.01 -14.09 -8.09
C TYR A 408 -12.32 -15.58 -7.88
N MET A 409 -11.45 -16.35 -7.20
CA MET A 409 -11.68 -17.76 -6.89
C MET A 409 -12.39 -17.96 -5.55
N VAL A 410 -11.86 -17.40 -4.45
CA VAL A 410 -12.17 -17.84 -3.08
C VAL A 410 -13.15 -16.91 -2.39
N LEU A 411 -12.90 -15.60 -2.40
CA LEU A 411 -13.77 -14.55 -1.86
C LEU A 411 -15.26 -14.65 -2.28
N PRO A 412 -15.63 -15.00 -3.54
CA PRO A 412 -17.04 -15.22 -3.85
C PRO A 412 -17.66 -16.41 -3.10
N VAL A 413 -16.91 -17.49 -2.84
CA VAL A 413 -17.34 -18.60 -1.97
C VAL A 413 -17.49 -18.11 -0.53
N VAL A 414 -16.48 -17.37 -0.02
CA VAL A 414 -16.48 -16.79 1.34
C VAL A 414 -17.72 -15.95 1.61
N LEU A 415 -18.21 -15.21 0.61
CA LEU A 415 -19.34 -14.28 0.73
C LEU A 415 -20.70 -14.84 0.26
N LEU A 416 -20.77 -16.06 -0.28
CA LEU A 416 -22.02 -16.71 -0.73
C LEU A 416 -22.73 -17.44 0.41
N ASP A 417 -24.06 -17.27 0.55
CA ASP A 417 -24.87 -18.00 1.54
C ASP A 417 -24.80 -19.52 1.30
N PRO A 418 -24.92 -20.37 2.34
CA PRO A 418 -24.88 -21.83 2.18
C PRO A 418 -25.92 -22.34 1.16
N THR A 419 -25.48 -23.23 0.26
CA THR A 419 -26.30 -23.79 -0.82
C THR A 419 -25.83 -25.20 -1.19
N GLU A 420 -26.76 -26.09 -1.54
CA GLU A 420 -26.46 -27.46 -1.98
C GLU A 420 -25.65 -27.50 -3.29
N SER A 421 -25.65 -26.40 -4.07
CA SER A 421 -24.81 -26.27 -5.26
C SER A 421 -23.31 -26.08 -4.96
N ALA A 422 -22.95 -25.77 -3.71
CA ALA A 422 -21.55 -25.57 -3.30
C ALA A 422 -20.83 -26.92 -3.12
N THR A 423 -20.43 -27.52 -4.24
CA THR A 423 -19.63 -28.76 -4.28
C THR A 423 -18.32 -28.51 -5.04
N PHE A 424 -17.32 -29.38 -4.82
CA PHE A 424 -16.02 -29.29 -5.50
C PHE A 424 -16.16 -29.47 -7.03
N GLU A 425 -17.07 -30.34 -7.47
CA GLU A 425 -17.35 -30.56 -8.89
C GLU A 425 -18.00 -29.35 -9.57
N ASN A 426 -18.88 -28.62 -8.87
CA ASN A 426 -19.46 -27.38 -9.39
C ASN A 426 -18.48 -26.19 -9.30
N PHE A 427 -17.56 -26.20 -8.33
CA PHE A 427 -16.57 -25.13 -8.18
C PHE A 427 -15.45 -25.21 -9.22
N LEU A 428 -14.92 -26.41 -9.50
CA LEU A 428 -13.88 -26.59 -10.50
C LEU A 428 -14.45 -26.85 -11.90
N GLY A 429 -15.47 -27.71 -12.02
CA GLY A 429 -15.94 -28.23 -13.30
C GLY A 429 -16.68 -27.25 -14.23
N ASP A 430 -16.76 -27.67 -15.49
CA ASP A 430 -17.31 -26.89 -16.63
C ASP A 430 -18.72 -27.34 -17.03
N SER A 431 -19.42 -28.05 -16.14
CA SER A 431 -20.82 -28.42 -16.34
C SER A 431 -21.75 -27.21 -16.30
N GLU A 432 -22.97 -27.35 -16.83
CA GLU A 432 -24.01 -26.33 -16.69
C GLU A 432 -24.33 -26.01 -15.22
N THR A 433 -24.25 -26.99 -14.32
CA THR A 433 -24.42 -26.78 -12.88
C THR A 433 -23.27 -25.97 -12.27
N GLY A 434 -22.03 -26.24 -12.67
CA GLY A 434 -20.86 -25.48 -12.26
C GLY A 434 -20.87 -24.04 -12.80
N ALA A 435 -21.22 -23.86 -14.08
CA ALA A 435 -21.38 -22.54 -14.68
C ALA A 435 -22.48 -21.71 -13.99
N ASN A 436 -23.62 -22.32 -13.63
CA ASN A 436 -24.68 -21.67 -12.88
C ASN A 436 -24.26 -21.34 -11.42
N PHE A 437 -23.49 -22.21 -10.77
CA PHE A 437 -22.93 -21.94 -9.44
C PHE A 437 -21.90 -20.78 -9.48
N LYS A 438 -20.99 -20.79 -10.46
CA LYS A 438 -20.04 -19.69 -10.74
C LYS A 438 -20.77 -18.37 -11.03
N LYS A 439 -21.91 -18.41 -11.74
CA LYS A 439 -22.78 -17.24 -11.96
C LYS A 439 -23.48 -16.76 -10.68
N LEU A 440 -23.97 -17.66 -9.82
CA LEU A 440 -24.56 -17.33 -8.52
C LEU A 440 -23.55 -16.64 -7.60
N MET A 441 -22.31 -17.13 -7.59
CA MET A 441 -21.17 -16.51 -6.90
C MET A 441 -20.96 -15.04 -7.31
N TYR A 442 -20.74 -14.76 -8.59
CA TYR A 442 -20.42 -13.41 -9.05
C TYR A 442 -21.61 -12.44 -9.03
N THR A 443 -22.84 -12.94 -9.14
CA THR A 443 -24.04 -12.09 -9.02
C THR A 443 -24.41 -11.74 -7.57
N ASN A 444 -23.74 -12.31 -6.56
CA ASN A 444 -24.01 -12.06 -5.15
C ASN A 444 -23.72 -10.61 -4.73
N LYS A 445 -24.69 -9.95 -4.06
CA LYS A 445 -24.60 -8.54 -3.66
C LYS A 445 -23.46 -8.24 -2.66
N ARG A 446 -23.09 -9.19 -1.79
CA ARG A 446 -21.92 -9.01 -0.90
C ARG A 446 -20.62 -9.07 -1.69
N TYR A 447 -20.52 -10.00 -2.65
CA TYR A 447 -19.35 -10.10 -3.52
C TYR A 447 -19.14 -8.83 -4.35
N LYS A 448 -20.20 -8.32 -5.02
CA LYS A 448 -20.14 -7.06 -5.79
C LYS A 448 -19.52 -5.92 -4.98
N ARG A 449 -20.10 -5.61 -3.82
CA ARG A 449 -19.62 -4.56 -2.91
C ARG A 449 -18.14 -4.71 -2.55
N TYR A 450 -17.61 -5.93 -2.47
CA TYR A 450 -16.19 -6.16 -2.20
C TYR A 450 -15.34 -5.95 -3.46
N ILE A 451 -15.69 -6.57 -4.59
CA ILE A 451 -14.87 -6.53 -5.81
C ILE A 451 -14.81 -5.12 -6.43
N GLU A 452 -15.89 -4.33 -6.30
CA GLU A 452 -16.01 -2.93 -6.73
C GLU A 452 -15.03 -1.99 -5.99
N GLN A 453 -14.57 -2.36 -4.79
CA GLN A 453 -13.53 -1.65 -4.04
C GLN A 453 -12.14 -2.27 -4.23
N ILE A 454 -12.07 -3.60 -4.41
CA ILE A 454 -10.81 -4.34 -4.54
C ILE A 454 -10.14 -4.11 -5.90
N LEU A 455 -10.88 -4.13 -7.02
CA LEU A 455 -10.27 -3.97 -8.35
C LEU A 455 -9.57 -2.60 -8.54
N PRO A 456 -10.16 -1.46 -8.14
CA PRO A 456 -9.44 -0.18 -8.16
C PRO A 456 -8.21 -0.17 -7.26
N TRP A 457 -8.24 -0.83 -6.10
CA TRP A 457 -7.08 -0.92 -5.19
C TRP A 457 -5.94 -1.76 -5.80
N LEU A 458 -6.26 -2.88 -6.45
CA LEU A 458 -5.29 -3.69 -7.19
C LEU A 458 -4.71 -2.93 -8.39
N ASP A 459 -5.52 -2.23 -9.16
CA ASP A 459 -5.07 -1.42 -10.33
C ASP A 459 -4.12 -0.29 -9.89
N ASN A 460 -4.48 0.44 -8.83
CA ASN A 460 -3.64 1.50 -8.26
C ASN A 460 -2.27 1.01 -7.73
N ARG A 461 -2.12 -0.30 -7.48
CA ARG A 461 -0.85 -0.93 -7.08
C ARG A 461 -0.19 -1.75 -8.19
N GLY A 462 -0.71 -1.75 -9.41
CA GLY A 462 -0.16 -2.54 -10.53
C GLY A 462 -0.41 -4.05 -10.43
N LEU A 463 -1.27 -4.49 -9.52
CA LEU A 463 -1.50 -5.93 -9.23
C LEU A 463 -2.54 -6.57 -10.18
N LEU A 464 -2.97 -5.82 -11.20
CA LEU A 464 -3.69 -6.33 -12.37
C LEU A 464 -2.74 -6.56 -13.58
N GLU A 465 -1.44 -6.30 -13.42
CA GLU A 465 -0.38 -6.65 -14.36
C GLU A 465 0.46 -7.81 -13.81
N ILE A 466 1.12 -8.56 -14.69
CA ILE A 466 2.03 -9.63 -14.26
C ILE A 466 3.33 -8.98 -13.79
N TYR A 467 3.84 -9.40 -12.62
CA TYR A 467 5.15 -9.00 -12.17
C TYR A 467 6.24 -9.54 -13.11
N GLU A 468 6.97 -8.64 -13.77
CA GLU A 468 8.17 -8.95 -14.53
C GLU A 468 9.39 -8.46 -13.73
N PRO A 469 10.46 -9.29 -13.54
CA PRO A 469 11.64 -8.87 -12.78
C PRO A 469 12.36 -7.65 -13.41
N PRO A 470 12.81 -6.66 -12.61
CA PRO A 470 13.47 -5.46 -13.14
C PRO A 470 14.69 -5.77 -13.99
N GLN A 471 14.76 -5.19 -15.18
CA GLN A 471 15.84 -5.41 -16.13
C GLN A 471 17.01 -4.46 -15.84
N SER A 472 18.20 -5.00 -15.58
CA SER A 472 19.39 -4.21 -15.22
C SER A 472 19.92 -3.39 -16.40
N LEU A 473 19.88 -2.06 -16.28
CA LEU A 473 20.45 -1.12 -17.23
C LEU A 473 21.99 -1.11 -17.14
N GLN A 474 22.68 -1.09 -18.29
CA GLN A 474 24.15 -0.95 -18.32
C GLN A 474 24.57 0.52 -18.22
N ALA A 475 25.47 0.81 -17.28
CA ALA A 475 26.04 2.13 -17.04
C ALA A 475 27.30 2.41 -17.90
N ALA A 476 27.62 3.71 -18.07
CA ALA A 476 28.83 4.18 -18.75
C ALA A 476 29.36 5.45 -18.06
N ALA A 477 30.68 5.56 -17.85
CA ALA A 477 31.28 6.59 -16.99
C ALA A 477 32.58 7.18 -17.53
N VAL A 478 32.74 8.51 -17.45
CA VAL A 478 33.99 9.27 -17.72
C VAL A 478 34.08 10.49 -16.76
N SER A 479 35.31 10.99 -16.56
CA SER A 479 35.75 11.98 -15.56
C SER A 479 35.38 13.46 -15.82
N THR A 480 35.64 14.33 -14.84
CA THR A 480 35.45 15.81 -14.85
C THR A 480 36.64 16.55 -14.22
N THR A 481 36.78 17.87 -14.50
CA THR A 481 37.78 18.78 -13.89
C THR A 481 37.21 20.20 -13.70
N PRO A 482 37.42 20.88 -12.54
CA PRO A 482 36.76 22.15 -12.23
C PRO A 482 37.64 23.41 -12.37
N SER A 483 37.01 24.59 -12.33
CA SER A 483 37.61 25.89 -12.01
C SER A 483 36.63 26.78 -11.23
N THR A 484 37.11 27.84 -10.58
CA THR A 484 36.35 28.65 -9.61
C THR A 484 36.83 30.09 -9.54
N GLU A 485 35.93 31.07 -9.34
CA GLU A 485 36.14 32.22 -8.44
C GLU A 485 34.80 32.96 -8.13
N LYS A 486 34.81 33.89 -7.15
CA LYS A 486 33.65 34.63 -6.60
C LYS A 486 33.86 36.16 -6.70
N VAL A 487 32.78 36.93 -6.78
CA VAL A 487 32.69 38.34 -6.31
C VAL A 487 31.28 38.61 -5.73
N GLU A 488 31.13 39.55 -4.78
CA GLU A 488 29.88 39.99 -4.14
C GLU A 488 29.55 41.48 -4.48
N ILE A 489 28.32 41.96 -4.23
CA ILE A 489 28.02 43.11 -3.31
C ILE A 489 26.51 43.48 -3.26
N ASP A 490 26.09 44.07 -2.12
CA ASP A 490 24.72 44.44 -1.71
C ASP A 490 24.10 45.68 -2.40
N SER A 491 22.83 45.60 -2.78
CA SER A 491 21.82 46.63 -2.44
C SER A 491 20.38 46.11 -2.66
N ASN A 492 19.45 46.47 -1.75
CA ASN A 492 18.14 45.80 -1.62
C ASN A 492 17.11 46.02 -2.76
N ILE A 493 17.41 46.89 -3.73
CA ILE A 493 17.00 46.75 -5.13
C ILE A 493 18.27 47.06 -5.93
N PRO A 494 18.80 46.11 -6.74
CA PRO A 494 20.03 46.36 -7.47
C PRO A 494 19.89 47.52 -8.44
N SER A 495 20.89 48.42 -8.46
CA SER A 495 20.85 49.65 -9.25
C SER A 495 20.79 49.44 -10.78
N TRP A 496 21.09 48.23 -11.25
CA TRP A 496 20.92 47.83 -12.65
C TRP A 496 19.46 47.59 -13.06
N VAL A 497 18.51 47.43 -12.12
CA VAL A 497 17.09 47.24 -12.43
C VAL A 497 16.46 48.58 -12.87
N SER A 498 16.83 49.04 -14.06
CA SER A 498 16.58 50.38 -14.60
C SER A 498 15.93 50.35 -15.99
N LYS A 499 15.39 51.51 -16.41
CA LYS A 499 14.79 51.73 -17.74
C LYS A 499 15.71 51.26 -18.88
N ASP A 500 17.01 51.51 -18.76
CA ASP A 500 17.97 51.37 -19.86
C ASP A 500 18.33 49.91 -20.14
N HIS A 501 18.45 49.08 -19.11
CA HIS A 501 18.70 47.63 -19.29
C HIS A 501 17.52 46.94 -19.97
N PHE A 502 16.29 47.32 -19.62
CA PHE A 502 15.08 46.80 -20.26
C PHE A 502 14.80 47.40 -21.64
N LEU A 503 15.40 48.54 -22.00
CA LEU A 503 15.19 49.20 -23.30
C LEU A 503 15.64 48.30 -24.46
N GLU A 504 16.83 47.71 -24.37
CA GLU A 504 17.34 46.81 -25.43
C GLU A 504 16.59 45.47 -25.45
N LEU A 505 16.17 44.95 -24.28
CA LEU A 505 15.30 43.77 -24.21
C LEU A 505 13.97 44.02 -24.92
N LEU A 506 13.32 45.18 -24.70
CA LEU A 506 12.05 45.49 -25.36
C LEU A 506 12.22 45.71 -26.88
N LYS A 507 13.29 46.38 -27.33
CA LYS A 507 13.60 46.50 -28.77
C LYS A 507 13.80 45.15 -29.45
N ALA A 508 14.45 44.19 -28.78
CA ALA A 508 14.66 42.85 -29.32
C ALA A 508 13.38 42.00 -29.34
N GLU A 509 12.52 42.14 -28.32
CA GLU A 509 11.32 41.33 -28.13
C GLU A 509 10.05 41.87 -28.81
N LEU A 510 10.03 43.12 -29.24
CA LEU A 510 8.82 43.81 -29.73
C LEU A 510 9.13 44.60 -31.01
N PRO A 511 8.87 44.05 -32.21
CA PRO A 511 9.17 44.70 -33.49
C PRO A 511 8.44 46.04 -33.72
N ASP A 512 7.38 46.31 -32.96
CA ASP A 512 6.60 47.54 -33.01
C ASP A 512 6.93 48.53 -31.86
N PHE A 513 7.93 48.24 -31.02
CA PHE A 513 8.33 49.11 -29.91
C PHE A 513 8.91 50.46 -30.40
N LYS A 514 8.59 51.53 -29.68
CA LYS A 514 9.06 52.90 -29.97
C LYS A 514 9.81 53.55 -28.82
N ASP A 515 9.24 53.56 -27.61
CA ASP A 515 9.81 54.21 -26.41
C ASP A 515 9.11 53.71 -25.13
N ILE A 516 9.82 53.65 -24.01
CA ILE A 516 9.26 53.37 -22.69
C ILE A 516 8.70 54.67 -22.11
N ARG A 517 7.40 54.66 -21.78
CA ARG A 517 6.62 55.77 -21.19
C ARG A 517 6.71 55.81 -19.67
N ASP A 518 6.62 54.65 -19.01
CA ASP A 518 6.77 54.52 -17.55
C ASP A 518 7.44 53.18 -17.20
N PHE A 519 8.15 53.14 -16.07
CA PHE A 519 8.94 51.99 -15.61
C PHE A 519 8.80 51.89 -14.09
N ARG A 520 8.06 50.88 -13.61
CA ARG A 520 7.67 50.74 -12.20
C ARG A 520 8.19 49.43 -11.63
N VAL A 521 8.98 49.52 -10.55
CA VAL A 521 9.51 48.37 -9.82
C VAL A 521 8.82 48.27 -8.46
N LYS A 522 8.33 47.07 -8.12
CA LYS A 522 7.70 46.76 -6.82
C LYS A 522 8.17 45.39 -6.32
N LYS A 523 8.16 45.13 -5.01
CA LYS A 523 8.31 43.76 -4.49
C LYS A 523 7.08 42.94 -4.89
N ALA A 524 7.28 41.69 -5.31
CA ALA A 524 6.24 40.89 -5.95
C ALA A 524 5.52 39.90 -5.01
N THR A 525 6.01 39.73 -3.79
CA THR A 525 5.48 38.80 -2.77
C THR A 525 5.51 39.41 -1.38
N GLU A 526 4.67 38.90 -0.49
CA GLU A 526 4.56 39.34 0.90
C GLU A 526 5.63 38.66 1.79
N ALA A 527 5.62 38.96 3.09
CA ALA A 527 6.52 38.32 4.05
C ALA A 527 6.11 36.83 4.23
N GLY A 528 7.08 35.92 4.14
CA GLY A 528 6.85 34.47 4.23
C GLY A 528 6.53 33.74 2.92
N ASP A 529 6.51 34.43 1.77
CA ASP A 529 6.26 33.82 0.44
C ASP A 529 7.53 33.52 -0.37
N ASN A 530 8.68 34.13 -0.04
CA ASN A 530 9.97 33.92 -0.73
C ASN A 530 11.10 33.84 0.31
N TYR A 531 11.70 32.66 0.46
CA TYR A 531 12.70 32.37 1.51
C TYR A 531 14.16 32.51 1.04
N SER A 532 14.39 32.54 -0.27
CA SER A 532 15.71 32.37 -0.90
C SER A 532 16.16 33.51 -1.81
N SER A 533 15.30 34.50 -2.10
CA SER A 533 15.56 35.53 -3.12
C SER A 533 14.79 36.82 -2.90
N ILE A 534 15.27 37.92 -3.51
CA ILE A 534 14.48 39.14 -3.67
C ILE A 534 13.70 39.01 -4.98
N MET A 535 12.38 38.94 -4.87
CA MET A 535 11.47 38.83 -6.01
C MET A 535 10.84 40.21 -6.33
N LEU A 536 11.22 40.78 -7.47
CA LEU A 536 10.71 42.06 -7.96
C LEU A 536 9.73 41.84 -9.12
N SER A 537 8.75 42.72 -9.25
CA SER A 537 7.89 42.83 -10.41
C SER A 537 8.16 44.16 -11.08
N VAL A 538 8.44 44.11 -12.38
CA VAL A 538 8.81 45.26 -13.22
C VAL A 538 7.73 45.45 -14.27
N ASP A 539 6.89 46.47 -14.10
CA ASP A 539 5.84 46.84 -15.05
C ASP A 539 6.36 47.98 -15.93
N ILE A 540 6.35 47.78 -17.26
CA ILE A 540 6.85 48.76 -18.23
C ILE A 540 5.74 49.12 -19.20
N ASP A 541 5.33 50.38 -19.15
CA ASP A 541 4.43 50.95 -20.17
C ASP A 541 5.28 51.43 -21.34
N TYR A 542 5.04 50.90 -22.54
CA TYR A 542 5.73 51.28 -23.77
C TYR A 542 4.75 51.82 -24.80
N GLN A 543 5.22 52.76 -25.62
CA GLN A 543 4.50 53.17 -26.82
C GLN A 543 4.92 52.31 -28.02
N THR A 544 3.97 51.97 -28.87
CA THR A 544 4.23 51.33 -30.17
C THR A 544 4.51 52.36 -31.27
N VAL A 545 5.05 51.93 -32.40
CA VAL A 545 5.22 52.78 -33.61
C VAL A 545 3.90 53.34 -34.13
N HIS A 546 2.79 52.62 -33.89
CA HIS A 546 1.42 53.05 -34.21
C HIS A 546 0.82 54.01 -33.16
N GLY A 547 1.54 54.32 -32.09
CA GLY A 547 1.17 55.33 -31.10
C GLY A 547 0.35 54.83 -29.91
N HIS A 548 -0.11 53.57 -29.93
CA HIS A 548 -0.76 52.92 -28.79
C HIS A 548 0.21 52.79 -27.60
N THR A 549 -0.31 52.84 -26.37
CA THR A 549 0.45 52.50 -25.16
C THR A 549 0.01 51.13 -24.67
N LEU A 550 0.97 50.23 -24.42
CA LEU A 550 0.78 48.87 -23.93
C LEU A 550 1.68 48.66 -22.70
N CYS A 551 1.35 47.68 -21.85
CA CYS A 551 2.16 47.33 -20.68
C CYS A 551 2.73 45.92 -20.84
N LYS A 552 4.03 45.73 -20.55
CA LYS A 552 4.69 44.42 -20.44
C LYS A 552 5.25 44.28 -19.03
N SER A 553 4.93 43.18 -18.36
CA SER A 553 5.26 42.94 -16.95
C SER A 553 6.19 41.74 -16.81
N PHE A 554 7.27 41.93 -16.07
CA PHE A 554 8.30 40.93 -15.81
C PHE A 554 8.41 40.63 -14.31
N MET A 555 8.93 39.45 -14.00
CA MET A 555 9.35 39.03 -12.67
C MET A 555 10.88 38.94 -12.69
N VAL A 556 11.55 39.64 -11.78
CA VAL A 556 13.01 39.66 -11.69
C VAL A 556 13.42 39.07 -10.35
N LYS A 557 14.13 37.94 -10.39
CA LYS A 557 14.66 37.23 -9.22
C LYS A 557 16.14 37.56 -9.09
N VAL A 558 16.56 38.05 -7.93
CA VAL A 558 17.98 38.35 -7.63
C VAL A 558 18.39 37.78 -6.27
N PRO A 559 19.67 37.41 -6.08
CA PRO A 559 20.18 36.95 -4.80
C PRO A 559 19.92 37.97 -3.67
N PRO A 560 19.58 37.51 -2.46
CA PRO A 560 19.48 38.39 -1.31
C PRO A 560 20.89 38.70 -0.77
N ALA A 561 21.14 39.96 -0.43
CA ALA A 561 22.43 40.38 0.13
C ALA A 561 22.77 39.74 1.50
N LYS A 562 21.75 39.23 2.21
CA LYS A 562 21.94 38.38 3.39
C LYS A 562 21.82 36.91 3.01
N ASN A 563 22.66 36.06 3.59
CA ASN A 563 22.74 34.61 3.36
C ASN A 563 23.17 34.20 1.93
N ALA A 564 23.70 35.13 1.13
CA ALA A 564 24.22 34.88 -0.22
C ALA A 564 25.23 33.72 -0.25
N GLU A 565 26.17 33.64 0.70
CA GLU A 565 27.13 32.54 0.77
C GLU A 565 26.48 31.16 0.94
N ILE A 566 25.40 31.07 1.72
CA ILE A 566 24.69 29.80 1.96
C ILE A 566 23.93 29.37 0.69
N LEU A 567 23.36 30.32 -0.04
CA LEU A 567 22.65 30.07 -1.30
C LEU A 567 23.60 29.73 -2.46
N ASP A 568 24.78 30.33 -2.50
CA ASP A 568 25.89 29.94 -3.39
C ASP A 568 26.38 28.52 -3.07
N ILE A 569 26.58 28.20 -1.77
CA ILE A 569 26.92 26.85 -1.30
C ILE A 569 25.85 25.81 -1.68
N MET A 570 24.57 26.17 -1.63
CA MET A 570 23.45 25.32 -2.07
C MET A 570 23.23 25.32 -3.59
N LEU A 571 24.04 26.08 -4.35
CA LEU A 571 23.96 26.25 -5.81
C LEU A 571 22.59 26.73 -6.31
N THR A 572 21.82 27.40 -5.45
CA THR A 572 20.39 27.73 -5.61
C THR A 572 20.09 28.45 -6.92
N PHE A 573 20.77 29.58 -7.18
CA PHE A 573 20.62 30.34 -8.42
C PHE A 573 21.22 29.61 -9.64
N LYS A 574 22.34 28.90 -9.47
CA LYS A 574 23.04 28.18 -10.55
C LYS A 574 22.21 27.03 -11.11
N LYS A 575 21.45 26.33 -10.27
CA LYS A 575 20.44 25.33 -10.68
C LYS A 575 19.34 25.98 -11.51
N GLU A 576 18.74 27.03 -10.97
CA GLU A 576 17.56 27.68 -11.57
C GLU A 576 17.89 28.38 -12.89
N ILE A 577 19.06 29.02 -13.00
CA ILE A 577 19.58 29.60 -14.24
C ILE A 577 19.72 28.51 -15.31
N SER A 578 20.47 27.42 -15.04
CA SER A 578 20.64 26.31 -16.01
C SER A 578 19.30 25.69 -16.42
N MET A 579 18.35 25.56 -15.50
CA MET A 579 16.99 25.12 -15.82
C MET A 579 16.28 26.04 -16.82
N TYR A 580 16.31 27.36 -16.60
CA TYR A 580 15.64 28.35 -17.46
C TYR A 580 16.39 28.73 -18.76
N THR A 581 17.71 28.54 -18.83
CA THR A 581 18.51 28.90 -20.02
C THR A 581 18.90 27.71 -20.89
N GLU A 582 19.10 26.53 -20.31
CA GLU A 582 19.66 25.35 -21.01
C GLU A 582 18.67 24.18 -21.06
N VAL A 583 18.07 23.81 -19.94
CA VAL A 583 17.31 22.56 -19.85
C VAL A 583 15.90 22.69 -20.40
N ILE A 584 15.07 23.57 -19.85
CA ILE A 584 13.65 23.69 -20.23
C ILE A 584 13.48 23.92 -21.75
N PRO A 585 14.25 24.80 -22.42
CA PRO A 585 14.16 24.96 -23.88
C PRO A 585 14.43 23.67 -24.66
N GLN A 586 15.31 22.79 -24.18
CA GLN A 586 15.56 21.49 -24.80
C GLN A 586 14.43 20.49 -24.53
N LEU A 587 13.78 20.52 -23.36
CA LEU A 587 12.63 19.67 -23.05
C LEU A 587 11.40 20.04 -23.90
N GLU A 588 11.15 21.34 -24.09
CA GLU A 588 10.06 21.84 -24.94
C GLU A 588 10.32 21.54 -26.43
N GLU A 589 11.58 21.65 -26.88
CA GLU A 589 11.99 21.29 -28.24
C GLU A 589 11.87 19.78 -28.52
N LEU A 590 12.13 18.89 -27.55
CA LEU A 590 11.89 17.44 -27.69
C LEU A 590 10.42 17.13 -27.97
N TYR A 591 9.49 17.74 -27.25
CA TYR A 591 8.05 17.57 -27.51
C TYR A 591 7.64 18.14 -28.86
N LYS A 592 8.16 19.32 -29.21
CA LYS A 592 7.89 19.99 -30.49
C LYS A 592 8.39 19.16 -31.69
N GLN A 593 9.50 18.42 -31.55
CA GLN A 593 9.97 17.46 -32.57
C GLN A 593 9.06 16.24 -32.70
N CYS A 594 8.36 15.83 -31.64
CA CYS A 594 7.25 14.86 -31.70
C CYS A 594 5.90 15.49 -32.10
N GLY A 595 5.85 16.77 -32.46
CA GLY A 595 4.64 17.45 -32.92
C GLY A 595 3.71 17.98 -31.81
N GLN A 596 4.12 17.91 -30.54
CA GLN A 596 3.35 18.40 -29.40
C GLN A 596 3.94 19.72 -28.89
N SER A 597 3.12 20.76 -28.72
CA SER A 597 3.56 21.97 -28.01
C SER A 597 3.41 21.75 -26.51
N VAL A 598 4.51 21.79 -25.77
CA VAL A 598 4.54 21.76 -24.30
C VAL A 598 5.25 23.00 -23.80
N VAL A 599 4.70 23.60 -22.75
CA VAL A 599 5.36 24.66 -21.97
C VAL A 599 5.42 24.21 -20.52
N PHE A 600 6.59 24.32 -19.90
CA PHE A 600 6.82 23.92 -18.51
C PHE A 600 6.77 25.09 -17.53
N ALA A 601 7.21 26.27 -17.94
CA ALA A 601 7.51 27.39 -17.05
C ALA A 601 7.27 28.76 -17.72
N PRO A 602 7.31 29.89 -17.00
CA PRO A 602 7.27 31.21 -17.64
C PRO A 602 8.44 31.40 -18.61
N LYS A 603 8.23 32.14 -19.71
CA LYS A 603 9.32 32.51 -20.61
C LYS A 603 10.42 33.27 -19.84
N ASN A 604 11.65 32.79 -19.97
CA ASN A 604 12.86 33.47 -19.51
C ASN A 604 13.37 34.49 -20.56
N TYR A 605 14.05 35.53 -20.10
CA TYR A 605 14.57 36.63 -20.91
C TYR A 605 16.02 36.97 -20.53
N SER A 606 16.90 37.08 -21.52
CA SER A 606 18.28 37.54 -21.33
C SER A 606 18.41 39.04 -21.59
N LEU A 607 19.17 39.76 -20.77
CA LEU A 607 19.54 41.14 -21.05
C LEU A 607 20.69 41.20 -22.08
N PRO A 608 20.58 42.01 -23.16
CA PRO A 608 21.68 42.20 -24.12
C PRO A 608 22.94 42.81 -23.48
N SER A 609 22.76 43.61 -22.42
CA SER A 609 23.81 44.10 -21.53
C SER A 609 23.52 43.56 -20.13
N ALA A 610 23.96 42.34 -19.85
CA ALA A 610 23.76 41.71 -18.55
C ALA A 610 24.61 42.38 -17.44
N PRO A 611 24.07 42.56 -16.22
CA PRO A 611 24.84 42.96 -15.05
C PRO A 611 25.80 41.84 -14.61
N ASP A 612 26.88 42.22 -13.93
CA ASP A 612 27.87 41.30 -13.34
C ASP A 612 27.38 40.70 -12.02
N CYS A 613 26.22 40.03 -12.05
CA CYS A 613 25.64 39.30 -10.93
C CYS A 613 24.61 38.26 -11.40
N ASP A 614 24.43 37.17 -10.64
CA ASP A 614 23.34 36.21 -10.87
C ASP A 614 21.96 36.92 -10.86
N HIS A 615 21.14 36.67 -11.87
CA HIS A 615 19.80 37.22 -12.01
C HIS A 615 18.95 36.36 -12.96
N ILE A 616 17.63 36.39 -12.79
CA ILE A 616 16.68 35.70 -13.67
C ILE A 616 15.53 36.67 -14.00
N ILE A 617 15.17 36.79 -15.28
CA ILE A 617 14.05 37.64 -15.73
C ILE A 617 13.01 36.75 -16.41
N LEU A 618 11.89 36.57 -15.74
CA LEU A 618 10.78 35.72 -16.16
C LEU A 618 9.58 36.57 -16.60
N GLN A 619 8.73 35.98 -17.44
CA GLN A 619 7.40 36.52 -17.73
C GLN A 619 6.57 36.58 -16.44
N ASN A 620 5.95 37.73 -16.15
CA ASN A 620 4.93 37.76 -15.10
C ASN A 620 3.68 37.02 -15.60
N LEU A 621 3.37 35.88 -14.99
CA LEU A 621 2.21 35.07 -15.35
C LEU A 621 0.88 35.64 -14.81
N ARG A 622 0.90 36.47 -13.75
CA ARG A 622 -0.33 36.97 -13.10
C ARG A 622 -1.23 37.77 -14.08
N PRO A 623 -0.72 38.68 -14.93
CA PRO A 623 -1.52 39.34 -15.98
C PRO A 623 -2.11 38.41 -17.04
N ALA A 624 -1.58 37.18 -17.20
CA ALA A 624 -2.09 36.19 -18.14
C ALA A 624 -3.16 35.24 -17.53
N GLY A 625 -3.62 35.54 -16.31
CA GLY A 625 -4.69 34.81 -15.61
C GLY A 625 -4.21 33.69 -14.69
N TYR A 626 -2.90 33.50 -14.52
CA TYR A 626 -2.35 32.47 -13.65
C TYR A 626 -2.38 32.87 -12.17
N LYS A 627 -2.70 31.90 -11.30
CA LYS A 627 -2.68 32.01 -9.85
C LYS A 627 -2.19 30.70 -9.21
N ASN A 628 -1.62 30.78 -8.02
CA ASN A 628 -1.39 29.60 -7.19
C ASN A 628 -2.71 29.12 -6.57
N ALA A 629 -2.80 27.84 -6.24
CA ALA A 629 -3.88 27.32 -5.40
C ALA A 629 -3.64 27.64 -3.91
N ASN A 630 -4.65 27.51 -3.06
CA ASN A 630 -4.54 27.86 -1.65
C ASN A 630 -3.85 26.75 -0.84
N ARG A 631 -2.57 26.92 -0.48
CA ARG A 631 -1.77 25.96 0.31
C ARG A 631 -2.41 25.53 1.64
N LEU A 632 -3.25 26.37 2.25
CA LEU A 632 -3.93 26.05 3.52
C LEU A 632 -5.22 25.25 3.35
N GLN A 633 -5.78 25.23 2.13
CA GLN A 633 -6.88 24.34 1.72
C GLN A 633 -6.35 23.00 1.20
N GLY A 634 -5.19 23.04 0.54
CA GLY A 634 -4.61 21.92 -0.19
C GLY A 634 -5.17 21.80 -1.61
N LEU A 635 -4.43 21.12 -2.49
CA LEU A 635 -4.87 20.82 -3.85
C LEU A 635 -6.05 19.86 -3.83
N SER A 636 -7.00 20.08 -4.73
CA SER A 636 -8.05 19.11 -5.06
C SER A 636 -7.51 17.93 -5.89
N VAL A 637 -8.36 16.93 -6.14
CA VAL A 637 -8.05 15.78 -6.99
C VAL A 637 -7.63 16.23 -8.40
N LYS A 638 -8.46 17.05 -9.08
CA LYS A 638 -8.15 17.59 -10.41
C LYS A 638 -6.86 18.41 -10.46
N GLU A 639 -6.63 19.27 -9.47
CA GLU A 639 -5.41 20.08 -9.42
C GLU A 639 -4.18 19.18 -9.24
N THR A 640 -4.25 18.20 -8.34
CA THR A 640 -3.17 17.21 -8.11
C THR A 640 -2.87 16.41 -9.38
N GLU A 641 -3.89 15.94 -10.09
CA GLU A 641 -3.77 15.28 -11.40
C GLU A 641 -3.04 16.17 -12.43
N GLN A 642 -3.40 17.45 -12.56
CA GLN A 642 -2.73 18.36 -13.49
C GLN A 642 -1.25 18.61 -13.12
N VAL A 643 -0.90 18.70 -11.82
CA VAL A 643 0.51 18.78 -11.40
C VAL A 643 1.26 17.50 -11.77
N LEU A 644 0.67 16.34 -11.51
CA LEU A 644 1.29 15.03 -11.81
C LEU A 644 1.47 14.80 -13.31
N ALA A 645 0.52 15.24 -14.15
CA ALA A 645 0.68 15.21 -15.60
C ALA A 645 1.82 16.13 -16.08
N LYS A 646 1.94 17.34 -15.51
CA LYS A 646 3.03 18.27 -15.85
C LYS A 646 4.40 17.78 -15.32
N LEU A 647 4.45 17.09 -14.18
CA LEU A 647 5.64 16.37 -13.69
C LEU A 647 6.00 15.19 -14.61
N ALA A 648 5.02 14.38 -15.03
CA ALA A 648 5.27 13.26 -15.94
C ALA A 648 5.85 13.72 -17.30
N LEU A 649 5.35 14.84 -17.85
CA LEU A 649 5.94 15.52 -19.01
C LEU A 649 7.42 15.90 -18.75
N LEU A 650 7.71 16.51 -17.59
CA LEU A 650 9.06 16.97 -17.22
C LEU A 650 10.03 15.80 -17.03
N HIS A 651 9.58 14.74 -16.36
CA HIS A 651 10.37 13.56 -16.04
C HIS A 651 10.63 12.68 -17.27
N ALA A 652 9.65 12.54 -18.17
CA ALA A 652 9.84 11.82 -19.44
C ALA A 652 10.84 12.54 -20.35
N ALA A 653 10.69 13.86 -20.54
CA ALA A 653 11.61 14.63 -21.37
C ALA A 653 13.02 14.71 -20.78
N SER A 654 13.17 14.85 -19.46
CA SER A 654 14.50 14.90 -18.84
C SER A 654 15.21 13.54 -18.85
N ALA A 655 14.50 12.44 -18.62
CA ALA A 655 15.06 11.10 -18.82
C ALA A 655 15.51 10.89 -20.28
N GLN A 656 14.71 11.33 -21.26
CA GLN A 656 15.09 11.25 -22.67
C GLN A 656 16.26 12.17 -23.04
N LEU A 657 16.34 13.38 -22.48
CA LEU A 657 17.46 14.29 -22.71
C LEU A 657 18.76 13.71 -22.12
N TYR A 658 18.72 13.18 -20.89
CA TYR A 658 19.87 12.56 -20.23
C TYR A 658 20.45 11.40 -21.06
N VAL A 659 19.61 10.50 -21.58
CA VAL A 659 20.10 9.34 -22.36
C VAL A 659 20.51 9.68 -23.80
N THR A 660 20.16 10.86 -24.31
CA THR A 660 20.54 11.32 -25.67
C THR A 660 21.65 12.38 -25.70
N LYS A 661 21.89 13.09 -24.57
CA LYS A 661 22.93 14.13 -24.44
C LYS A 661 24.02 13.79 -23.42
N GLY A 662 23.75 12.92 -22.47
CA GLY A 662 24.63 12.64 -21.32
C GLY A 662 24.18 13.35 -20.04
N ARG A 663 25.10 13.42 -19.06
CA ARG A 663 24.83 13.98 -17.72
C ARG A 663 24.46 15.48 -17.78
N TYR A 664 23.69 15.91 -16.79
CA TYR A 664 23.40 17.33 -16.60
C TYR A 664 24.62 18.08 -16.05
N ALA A 665 24.54 19.41 -15.98
CA ALA A 665 25.54 20.23 -15.31
C ALA A 665 25.71 19.79 -13.84
N ASP A 666 26.95 19.87 -13.32
CA ASP A 666 27.32 19.43 -11.97
C ASP A 666 26.38 19.93 -10.86
N CYS A 667 25.83 21.14 -11.00
CA CYS A 667 24.87 21.71 -10.04
C CYS A 667 23.51 20.99 -10.00
N LEU A 668 23.08 20.40 -11.12
CA LEU A 668 21.82 19.63 -11.24
C LEU A 668 22.04 18.12 -11.07
N ASP A 669 23.27 17.64 -11.22
CA ASP A 669 23.59 16.21 -11.34
C ASP A 669 24.25 15.61 -10.08
N LYS A 670 24.86 16.46 -9.23
CA LYS A 670 25.56 16.04 -7.99
C LYS A 670 24.87 16.56 -6.73
N SER A 671 24.78 15.70 -5.71
CA SER A 671 24.27 16.09 -4.39
C SER A 671 25.16 17.14 -3.72
N ILE A 672 24.52 18.09 -3.02
CA ILE A 672 25.20 19.05 -2.14
C ILE A 672 25.65 18.39 -0.82
N TYR A 673 25.06 17.25 -0.46
CA TYR A 673 25.41 16.48 0.74
C TYR A 673 26.63 15.58 0.46
N LYS A 674 27.78 16.05 0.95
CA LYS A 674 29.10 15.40 0.87
C LYS A 674 29.88 15.79 2.13
N GLU A 675 30.76 14.92 2.62
CA GLU A 675 31.40 15.06 3.94
C GLU A 675 31.99 16.46 4.25
N SER A 676 32.58 17.13 3.24
CA SER A 676 33.12 18.51 3.40
C SER A 676 32.08 19.56 3.79
N MET A 677 30.79 19.26 3.62
CA MET A 677 29.66 20.14 3.95
C MET A 677 29.05 19.85 5.32
N ARG A 678 29.45 18.77 6.01
CA ARG A 678 28.90 18.40 7.32
C ARG A 678 28.90 19.57 8.33
N PRO A 679 29.96 20.41 8.45
CA PRO A 679 29.96 21.55 9.36
C PRO A 679 28.93 22.64 9.03
N VAL A 680 28.48 22.74 7.77
CA VAL A 680 27.44 23.69 7.34
C VAL A 680 26.06 23.18 7.74
N PHE A 681 25.82 21.86 7.67
CA PHE A 681 24.51 21.27 7.98
C PHE A 681 24.35 20.87 9.45
N GLU A 682 25.38 20.38 10.14
CA GLU A 682 25.35 19.95 11.56
C GLU A 682 25.73 21.05 12.55
N ASN A 683 25.43 22.31 12.21
CA ASN A 683 25.61 23.45 13.11
C ASN A 683 24.50 23.48 14.20
N ASP A 684 24.66 24.34 15.21
CA ASP A 684 23.75 24.35 16.37
C ASP A 684 22.36 24.95 16.09
N MET A 685 22.20 25.74 15.02
CA MET A 685 20.88 26.19 14.53
C MET A 685 20.08 25.02 13.96
N SER A 686 20.73 24.16 13.17
CA SER A 686 20.12 22.93 12.64
C SER A 686 19.73 21.96 13.74
N LYS A 687 20.60 21.76 14.75
CA LYS A 687 20.30 20.93 15.93
C LYS A 687 19.10 21.48 16.70
N ALA A 688 19.05 22.79 16.96
CA ALA A 688 17.91 23.41 17.64
C ALA A 688 16.59 23.32 16.84
N LEU A 689 16.64 23.24 15.50
CA LEU A 689 15.48 22.98 14.65
C LEU A 689 15.03 21.50 14.77
N ILE A 690 15.97 20.56 14.71
CA ILE A 690 15.73 19.11 14.89
C ILE A 690 15.15 18.83 16.28
N ASP A 691 15.74 19.37 17.35
CA ASP A 691 15.27 19.23 18.73
C ASP A 691 13.84 19.74 18.89
N SER A 692 13.52 20.89 18.28
CA SER A 692 12.17 21.47 18.31
C SER A 692 11.15 20.56 17.63
N ASN A 693 11.52 20.00 16.48
CA ASN A 693 10.71 19.06 15.70
C ASN A 693 10.47 17.75 16.47
N VAL A 694 11.54 17.10 16.94
CA VAL A 694 11.49 15.85 17.71
C VAL A 694 10.68 16.03 19.00
N LYS A 695 10.83 17.16 19.70
CA LYS A 695 10.06 17.49 20.91
C LYS A 695 8.56 17.62 20.61
N ALA A 696 8.19 18.31 19.54
CA ALA A 696 6.78 18.44 19.14
C ALA A 696 6.20 17.10 18.68
N MET A 697 6.94 16.36 17.85
CA MET A 697 6.55 15.03 17.34
C MET A 697 6.31 14.02 18.46
N ARG A 698 7.11 14.04 19.54
CA ARG A 698 6.89 13.21 20.75
C ARG A 698 5.65 13.60 21.58
N SER A 699 4.93 14.67 21.23
CA SER A 699 3.61 15.02 21.80
C SER A 699 2.43 14.55 20.96
N PHE A 700 2.68 14.04 19.75
CA PHE A 700 1.64 13.59 18.82
C PHE A 700 1.13 12.19 19.21
N LYS A 701 -0.16 11.95 18.98
CA LYS A 701 -0.79 10.64 19.19
C LYS A 701 -0.12 9.56 18.33
N GLY A 702 0.19 8.41 18.92
CA GLY A 702 0.84 7.29 18.23
C GLY A 702 2.37 7.37 18.19
N SER A 703 2.97 8.44 18.72
CA SER A 703 4.43 8.63 18.72
C SER A 703 5.18 7.59 19.57
N GLU A 704 4.48 6.84 20.43
CA GLU A 704 5.00 5.64 21.08
C GLU A 704 5.34 4.48 20.10
N VAL A 705 4.79 4.49 18.88
CA VAL A 705 5.00 3.44 17.86
C VAL A 705 5.99 3.86 16.77
N PHE A 706 6.18 5.17 16.55
CA PHE A 706 7.03 5.71 15.48
C PHE A 706 8.12 6.70 15.93
N GLY A 707 8.00 7.31 17.12
CA GLY A 707 8.73 8.52 17.46
C GLY A 707 10.24 8.33 17.62
N ASP A 708 10.68 7.20 18.17
CA ASP A 708 12.12 6.91 18.26
C ASP A 708 12.74 6.63 16.89
N LYS A 709 11.99 6.08 15.92
CA LYS A 709 12.45 5.92 14.54
C LYS A 709 12.62 7.28 13.85
N VAL A 710 11.60 8.15 13.95
CA VAL A 710 11.66 9.52 13.40
C VAL A 710 12.81 10.30 14.05
N ALA A 711 12.94 10.26 15.37
CA ALA A 711 14.04 10.93 16.08
C ALA A 711 15.43 10.40 15.66
N LYS A 712 15.59 9.08 15.46
CA LYS A 712 16.83 8.50 14.92
C LYS A 712 17.14 9.09 13.53
N ILE A 713 16.17 9.15 12.62
CA ILE A 713 16.37 9.69 11.27
C ILE A 713 16.75 11.18 11.31
N LEU A 714 15.99 12.00 12.04
CA LEU A 714 16.24 13.44 12.10
C LEU A 714 17.59 13.77 12.77
N ASN A 715 18.01 13.01 13.78
CA ASN A 715 19.30 13.19 14.44
C ASN A 715 20.51 12.74 13.59
N ASN A 716 20.30 11.94 12.54
CA ASN A 716 21.34 11.48 11.61
C ASN A 716 21.06 11.96 10.17
N ILE A 717 20.29 13.05 10.02
CA ILE A 717 19.71 13.44 8.74
C ILE A 717 20.75 13.70 7.65
N PHE A 718 21.91 14.25 7.99
CA PHE A 718 22.99 14.48 7.04
C PHE A 718 23.52 13.18 6.42
N ASP A 719 23.68 12.11 7.20
CA ASP A 719 24.12 10.81 6.69
C ASP A 719 23.04 10.12 5.85
N CYS A 720 21.76 10.31 6.21
CA CYS A 720 20.64 9.86 5.38
C CYS A 720 20.60 10.60 4.03
N GLU A 721 20.74 11.92 4.04
CA GLU A 721 20.74 12.77 2.84
C GLU A 721 21.98 12.53 1.95
N MET A 722 23.15 12.26 2.55
CA MET A 722 24.37 11.88 1.82
C MET A 722 24.22 10.50 1.16
N LYS A 723 23.55 9.53 1.81
CA LYS A 723 23.20 8.23 1.21
C LYS A 723 22.18 8.40 0.07
N ALA A 724 21.09 9.13 0.31
CA ALA A 724 20.01 9.34 -0.66
C ALA A 724 20.44 10.23 -1.86
N GLY A 725 21.49 11.04 -1.68
CA GLY A 725 22.12 11.81 -2.75
C GLY A 725 22.90 10.99 -3.79
N VAL A 726 23.00 9.67 -3.62
CA VAL A 726 23.56 8.74 -4.60
C VAL A 726 22.42 7.91 -5.20
N TYR A 727 21.99 8.27 -6.41
CA TYR A 727 20.92 7.56 -7.10
C TYR A 727 21.39 6.23 -7.70
N ASP A 728 20.48 5.26 -7.76
CA ASP A 728 20.72 3.93 -8.35
C ASP A 728 20.57 4.01 -9.88
N GLU A 729 21.68 3.94 -10.62
CA GLU A 729 21.69 4.02 -12.09
C GLU A 729 20.93 2.88 -12.78
N THR A 730 20.57 1.80 -12.07
CA THR A 730 19.72 0.71 -12.60
C THR A 730 18.22 1.02 -12.53
N GLN A 731 17.81 2.01 -11.74
CA GLN A 731 16.42 2.47 -11.62
C GLN A 731 16.09 3.53 -12.68
N PHE A 732 14.80 3.80 -12.87
CA PHE A 732 14.37 4.98 -13.62
C PHE A 732 14.71 6.25 -12.83
N ASN A 733 15.50 7.14 -13.45
CA ASN A 733 15.92 8.43 -12.88
C ASN A 733 15.60 9.54 -13.88
N CYS A 734 15.25 10.72 -13.35
CA CYS A 734 14.84 11.89 -14.10
C CYS A 734 15.27 13.18 -13.40
N LEU A 735 15.19 14.31 -14.10
CA LEU A 735 15.45 15.60 -13.48
C LEU A 735 14.19 16.06 -12.73
N ASN A 736 14.23 15.92 -11.40
CA ASN A 736 13.18 16.41 -10.51
C ASN A 736 13.21 17.93 -10.48
N HIS A 737 12.04 18.56 -10.36
CA HIS A 737 11.87 19.95 -9.94
C HIS A 737 12.53 20.20 -8.57
N GLY A 738 12.48 19.22 -7.66
CA GLY A 738 13.15 19.21 -6.36
C GLY A 738 12.44 20.05 -5.27
N ASP A 739 11.36 20.74 -5.64
CA ASP A 739 10.59 21.67 -4.80
C ASP A 739 9.15 21.78 -5.33
N CYS A 740 8.54 20.66 -5.77
CA CYS A 740 7.21 20.70 -6.38
C CYS A 740 6.10 20.72 -5.30
N TRP A 741 5.65 21.92 -4.91
CA TRP A 741 4.53 22.11 -3.97
C TRP A 741 3.60 23.24 -4.41
N THR A 742 2.44 23.39 -3.76
CA THR A 742 1.35 24.30 -4.15
C THR A 742 1.75 25.73 -4.54
N ASN A 743 2.74 26.35 -3.90
CA ASN A 743 3.19 27.71 -4.24
C ASN A 743 4.15 27.76 -5.44
N ASN A 744 4.79 26.65 -5.80
CA ASN A 744 5.67 26.51 -6.96
C ASN A 744 4.91 26.04 -8.21
N VAL A 745 3.59 25.88 -8.11
CA VAL A 745 2.69 25.56 -9.23
C VAL A 745 1.71 26.70 -9.45
N MET A 746 1.64 27.20 -10.68
CA MET A 746 0.68 28.23 -11.11
C MET A 746 -0.35 27.63 -12.08
N PHE A 747 -1.63 27.67 -11.70
CA PHE A 747 -2.75 27.20 -12.51
C PHE A 747 -3.41 28.37 -13.24
N LYS A 748 -3.88 28.13 -14.46
CA LYS A 748 -4.79 28.99 -15.20
C LYS A 748 -6.13 28.29 -15.35
N TYR A 749 -7.22 29.04 -15.22
CA TYR A 749 -8.59 28.53 -15.28
C TYR A 749 -9.40 29.27 -16.35
N ASP A 750 -10.45 28.65 -16.88
CA ASP A 750 -11.45 29.29 -17.75
C ASP A 750 -12.53 30.04 -16.95
N ALA A 751 -13.66 30.38 -17.59
CA ALA A 751 -14.76 31.09 -16.93
C ALA A 751 -15.67 30.15 -16.11
N GLU A 752 -15.66 28.87 -16.46
CA GLU A 752 -16.39 27.77 -15.85
C GLU A 752 -15.69 27.28 -14.57
N GLY A 753 -14.37 27.49 -14.47
CA GLY A 753 -13.53 27.14 -13.33
C GLY A 753 -12.69 25.87 -13.52
N GLU A 754 -12.61 25.35 -14.74
CA GLU A 754 -11.77 24.21 -15.10
C GLU A 754 -10.34 24.66 -15.44
N ILE A 755 -9.36 23.76 -15.27
CA ILE A 755 -7.94 24.08 -15.45
C ILE A 755 -7.59 24.03 -16.94
N THR A 756 -7.01 25.12 -17.45
CA THR A 756 -6.63 25.27 -18.88
C THR A 756 -5.12 25.22 -19.12
N ASP A 757 -4.28 25.55 -18.12
CA ASP A 757 -2.84 25.26 -18.12
C ASP A 757 -2.30 25.23 -16.68
N THR A 758 -1.13 24.64 -16.50
CA THR A 758 -0.41 24.47 -15.23
C THR A 758 1.09 24.68 -15.48
N LEU A 759 1.72 25.69 -14.89
CA LEU A 759 3.14 25.98 -15.07
C LEU A 759 3.92 25.89 -13.75
N PHE A 760 5.16 25.45 -13.83
CA PHE A 760 6.11 25.40 -12.72
C PHE A 760 6.93 26.69 -12.59
N VAL A 761 7.28 27.02 -11.36
CA VAL A 761 8.20 28.13 -11.01
C VAL A 761 9.14 27.69 -9.87
N ASP A 762 10.27 28.39 -9.72
CA ASP A 762 11.24 28.17 -8.64
C ASP A 762 11.95 26.80 -8.67
N PHE A 763 12.69 26.54 -9.76
CA PHE A 763 13.51 25.34 -9.97
C PHE A 763 14.80 25.30 -9.11
N GLN A 764 14.85 26.04 -8.00
CA GLN A 764 16.04 26.26 -7.17
C GLN A 764 16.63 24.99 -6.53
N ARG A 765 15.85 23.91 -6.43
CA ARG A 765 16.26 22.63 -5.86
C ARG A 765 16.50 21.52 -6.88
N SER A 766 16.23 21.75 -8.16
CA SER A 766 16.18 20.68 -9.18
C SER A 766 17.41 19.78 -9.18
N VAL A 767 17.20 18.48 -9.34
CA VAL A 767 18.26 17.46 -9.22
C VAL A 767 17.91 16.18 -9.99
N PHE A 768 18.91 15.62 -10.68
CA PHE A 768 18.78 14.34 -11.39
C PHE A 768 18.87 13.19 -10.38
N SER A 769 17.77 12.45 -10.21
CA SER A 769 17.63 11.39 -9.20
C SER A 769 16.37 10.56 -9.46
N THR A 770 16.01 9.71 -8.51
CA THR A 770 14.74 8.98 -8.46
C THR A 770 13.53 9.94 -8.55
N PRO A 771 12.43 9.57 -9.27
CA PRO A 771 11.18 10.34 -9.24
C PRO A 771 10.49 10.33 -7.87
N ALA A 772 10.92 9.46 -6.94
CA ALA A 772 10.39 9.40 -5.59
C ALA A 772 10.57 10.72 -4.81
N LEU A 773 11.54 11.56 -5.20
CA LEU A 773 11.75 12.87 -4.59
C LEU A 773 10.53 13.77 -4.81
N ASP A 774 10.23 14.17 -6.05
CA ASP A 774 9.08 15.04 -6.33
C ASP A 774 7.74 14.38 -5.98
N LEU A 775 7.60 13.06 -6.17
CA LEU A 775 6.35 12.35 -5.86
C LEU A 775 6.02 12.40 -4.36
N TYR A 776 6.99 12.12 -3.48
CA TYR A 776 6.75 12.28 -2.03
C TYR A 776 6.63 13.75 -1.62
N TYR A 777 7.43 14.64 -2.22
CA TYR A 777 7.40 16.07 -1.92
C TYR A 777 6.03 16.68 -2.22
N LEU A 778 5.51 16.46 -3.43
CA LEU A 778 4.19 16.94 -3.84
C LEU A 778 3.09 16.27 -3.02
N LEU A 779 3.01 14.94 -3.03
CA LEU A 779 1.84 14.23 -2.50
C LEU A 779 1.71 14.32 -0.98
N LEU A 780 2.81 14.43 -0.22
CA LEU A 780 2.73 14.61 1.23
C LEU A 780 2.64 16.09 1.65
N SER A 781 3.12 17.05 0.85
CA SER A 781 2.95 18.48 1.15
C SER A 781 1.58 19.02 0.75
N SER A 782 1.13 18.78 -0.49
CA SER A 782 0.24 19.73 -1.20
C SER A 782 -1.24 19.36 -1.32
N PRO A 783 -1.65 18.10 -1.52
CA PRO A 783 -3.06 17.70 -1.50
C PRO A 783 -3.76 17.96 -0.15
N SER A 784 -5.09 18.08 -0.17
CA SER A 784 -5.90 18.13 1.07
C SER A 784 -5.80 16.81 1.86
N LEU A 785 -5.96 16.87 3.19
CA LEU A 785 -5.65 15.74 4.10
C LEU A 785 -6.47 14.48 3.82
N ASP A 786 -7.72 14.64 3.41
CA ASP A 786 -8.66 13.58 3.05
C ASP A 786 -8.15 12.75 1.86
N ILE A 787 -7.75 13.40 0.77
CA ILE A 787 -7.26 12.69 -0.42
C ILE A 787 -5.78 12.27 -0.32
N LYS A 788 -4.98 12.95 0.50
CA LYS A 788 -3.52 12.80 0.62
C LYS A 788 -3.05 11.36 0.83
N LEU A 789 -3.73 10.61 1.70
CA LEU A 789 -3.41 9.20 1.97
C LEU A 789 -4.39 8.24 1.28
N GLU A 790 -5.68 8.57 1.21
CA GLU A 790 -6.69 7.70 0.57
C GLU A 790 -6.41 7.48 -0.92
N LYS A 791 -5.97 8.53 -1.62
CA LYS A 791 -5.68 8.50 -3.06
C LYS A 791 -4.18 8.42 -3.38
N PHE A 792 -3.31 8.15 -2.41
CA PHE A 792 -1.85 8.09 -2.66
C PHE A 792 -1.52 7.12 -3.80
N ASP A 793 -1.94 5.85 -3.69
CA ASP A 793 -1.68 4.83 -4.71
C ASP A 793 -2.35 5.17 -6.07
N TYR A 794 -3.51 5.84 -6.04
CA TYR A 794 -4.19 6.34 -7.23
C TYR A 794 -3.39 7.43 -7.95
N PHE A 795 -2.82 8.37 -7.21
CA PHE A 795 -1.98 9.43 -7.77
C PHE A 795 -0.66 8.87 -8.34
N ILE A 796 -0.08 7.84 -7.71
CA ILE A 796 1.08 7.12 -8.28
C ILE A 796 0.71 6.44 -9.61
N ARG A 797 -0.44 5.76 -9.70
CA ARG A 797 -0.92 5.18 -10.97
C ARG A 797 -1.19 6.25 -12.03
N TYR A 798 -1.83 7.37 -11.66
CA TYR A 798 -2.12 8.47 -12.59
C TYR A 798 -0.83 9.05 -13.19
N TYR A 799 0.14 9.38 -12.34
CA TYR A 799 1.46 9.82 -12.77
C TYR A 799 2.18 8.77 -13.63
N HIS A 800 2.11 7.48 -13.27
CA HIS A 800 2.71 6.39 -14.04
C HIS A 800 2.13 6.28 -15.45
N THR A 801 0.80 6.34 -15.58
CA THR A 801 0.11 6.32 -16.89
C THR A 801 0.58 7.46 -17.78
N GLU A 802 0.67 8.68 -17.24
CA GLU A 802 1.18 9.84 -17.98
C GLU A 802 2.69 9.73 -18.26
N LEU A 803 3.50 9.18 -17.34
CA LEU A 803 4.93 9.00 -17.54
C LEU A 803 5.20 8.01 -18.68
N GLN A 804 4.53 6.85 -18.67
CA GLN A 804 4.63 5.84 -19.73
C GLN A 804 4.24 6.44 -21.09
N ARG A 805 3.05 7.04 -21.18
CA ARG A 805 2.53 7.69 -22.40
C ARG A 805 3.54 8.68 -23.01
N ASN A 806 4.25 9.41 -22.16
CA ASN A 806 5.22 10.41 -22.58
C ASN A 806 6.60 9.83 -22.91
N LEU A 807 7.08 8.81 -22.20
CA LEU A 807 8.31 8.08 -22.54
C LEU A 807 8.17 7.34 -23.89
N GLU A 808 7.00 6.77 -24.16
CA GLU A 808 6.66 6.14 -25.44
C GLU A 808 6.64 7.19 -26.58
N LEU A 809 5.92 8.30 -26.39
CA LEU A 809 5.85 9.41 -27.36
C LEU A 809 7.23 9.99 -27.72
N LEU A 810 8.09 10.14 -26.71
CA LEU A 810 9.46 10.65 -26.87
C LEU A 810 10.45 9.58 -27.37
N LYS A 811 10.04 8.31 -27.48
CA LYS A 811 10.86 7.16 -27.89
C LYS A 811 12.06 6.92 -26.98
N TYR A 812 11.79 6.82 -25.68
CA TYR A 812 12.79 6.51 -24.67
C TYR A 812 13.48 5.15 -24.96
N PRO A 813 14.81 5.09 -25.09
CA PRO A 813 15.54 3.90 -25.55
C PRO A 813 15.89 2.89 -24.44
N ARG A 814 15.40 3.10 -23.21
CA ARG A 814 15.62 2.20 -22.06
C ARG A 814 14.29 1.64 -21.57
N HIS A 815 14.35 0.67 -20.66
CA HIS A 815 13.19 0.11 -19.97
C HIS A 815 12.31 1.23 -19.37
N ILE A 816 11.01 1.20 -19.68
CA ILE A 816 10.00 2.07 -19.07
C ILE A 816 9.51 1.36 -17.80
N PRO A 817 9.61 1.97 -16.61
CA PRO A 817 9.24 1.30 -15.37
C PRO A 817 7.74 0.94 -15.37
N THR A 818 7.44 -0.29 -14.97
CA THR A 818 6.06 -0.70 -14.63
C THR A 818 5.56 0.03 -13.39
N LEU A 819 4.24 0.02 -13.15
CA LEU A 819 3.65 0.63 -11.95
C LEU A 819 4.18 -0.03 -10.66
N THR A 820 4.37 -1.34 -10.68
CA THR A 820 4.98 -2.10 -9.58
C THR A 820 6.45 -1.72 -9.35
N GLU A 821 7.22 -1.45 -10.40
CA GLU A 821 8.58 -0.90 -10.26
C GLU A 821 8.56 0.52 -9.69
N LEU A 822 7.62 1.38 -10.09
CA LEU A 822 7.51 2.73 -9.51
C LEU A 822 7.15 2.69 -8.01
N HIS A 823 6.21 1.84 -7.60
CA HIS A 823 5.92 1.58 -6.19
C HIS A 823 7.15 1.05 -5.45
N THR A 824 7.92 0.16 -6.07
CA THR A 824 9.19 -0.36 -5.51
C THR A 824 10.25 0.74 -5.38
N ILE A 825 10.36 1.65 -6.36
CA ILE A 825 11.26 2.81 -6.32
C ILE A 825 10.87 3.76 -5.17
N LEU A 826 9.58 4.00 -4.94
CA LEU A 826 9.09 4.79 -3.79
C LEU A 826 9.49 4.13 -2.46
N LEU A 827 9.16 2.84 -2.28
CA LEU A 827 9.50 2.09 -1.06
C LEU A 827 11.02 2.06 -0.78
N LYS A 828 11.86 1.97 -1.81
CA LYS A 828 13.32 2.01 -1.70
C LYS A 828 13.91 3.39 -1.38
N ASN A 829 13.18 4.48 -1.64
CA ASN A 829 13.67 5.86 -1.48
C ASN A 829 12.82 6.66 -0.46
N PRO A 830 12.69 6.19 0.80
CA PRO A 830 11.72 6.75 1.76
C PRO A 830 12.09 8.12 2.33
N LEU A 831 13.35 8.56 2.22
CA LEU A 831 13.84 9.73 2.96
C LEU A 831 13.05 11.00 2.62
N SER A 832 12.75 11.22 1.34
CA SER A 832 11.94 12.35 0.86
C SER A 832 10.55 12.39 1.51
N ALA A 833 9.98 11.23 1.84
CA ALA A 833 8.70 11.13 2.54
C ALA A 833 8.82 11.62 4.00
N VAL A 834 9.92 11.25 4.67
CA VAL A 834 10.20 11.67 6.06
C VAL A 834 10.57 13.15 6.13
N THR A 835 11.42 13.66 5.24
CA THR A 835 11.85 15.07 5.24
C THR A 835 10.73 16.02 4.81
N THR A 836 9.90 15.63 3.84
CA THR A 836 8.68 16.39 3.49
C THR A 836 7.72 16.46 4.68
N THR A 837 7.55 15.35 5.40
CA THR A 837 6.70 15.30 6.60
C THR A 837 7.28 16.13 7.76
N ALA A 838 8.59 16.07 7.96
CA ALA A 838 9.26 16.70 9.10
C ALA A 838 9.53 18.20 8.91
N PHE A 839 9.91 18.66 7.71
CA PHE A 839 10.40 20.04 7.51
C PHE A 839 9.55 20.87 6.56
N ILE A 840 9.02 20.28 5.49
CA ILE A 840 8.30 21.03 4.44
C ILE A 840 6.85 21.27 4.85
N MET A 841 6.11 20.21 5.18
CA MET A 841 4.69 20.28 5.53
C MET A 841 4.35 21.23 6.71
N PRO A 842 5.19 21.39 7.77
CA PRO A 842 4.97 22.45 8.76
C PRO A 842 4.92 23.85 8.16
N VAL A 843 5.80 24.17 7.20
CA VAL A 843 5.85 25.48 6.51
C VAL A 843 4.65 25.64 5.58
N VAL A 844 4.31 24.59 4.82
CA VAL A 844 3.14 24.58 3.91
C VAL A 844 1.82 24.79 4.67
N LEU A 845 1.74 24.33 5.92
CA LEU A 845 0.54 24.42 6.78
C LEU A 845 0.57 25.59 7.79
N LEU A 846 1.66 26.36 7.85
CA LEU A 846 1.80 27.53 8.74
C LEU A 846 0.88 28.68 8.29
N ASP A 847 0.02 29.16 9.19
CA ASP A 847 -0.81 30.34 8.92
C ASP A 847 0.04 31.63 8.74
N PRO A 848 -0.37 32.62 7.93
CA PRO A 848 0.44 33.79 7.61
C PRO A 848 0.86 34.57 8.87
N THR A 849 2.15 34.87 8.98
CA THR A 849 2.75 35.52 10.15
C THR A 849 3.86 36.48 9.70
N GLU A 850 3.86 37.71 10.23
CA GLU A 850 4.74 38.80 9.76
C GLU A 850 6.24 38.50 9.89
N ASN A 851 6.62 37.64 10.85
CA ASN A 851 8.00 37.22 11.08
C ASN A 851 8.35 35.85 10.47
N ALA A 852 7.52 35.31 9.57
CA ALA A 852 7.85 34.09 8.81
C ALA A 852 9.04 34.31 7.86
N SER A 853 10.21 33.80 8.25
CA SER A 853 11.41 33.81 7.42
C SER A 853 12.36 32.67 7.75
N LEU A 854 13.27 32.35 6.83
CA LEU A 854 14.31 31.34 7.05
C LEU A 854 15.28 31.77 8.16
N ASP A 855 15.56 33.07 8.28
CA ASP A 855 16.37 33.64 9.37
C ASP A 855 15.73 33.39 10.74
N THR A 856 14.44 33.73 10.88
CA THR A 856 13.63 33.46 12.09
C THR A 856 13.59 31.96 12.40
N MET A 857 13.52 31.10 11.37
CA MET A 857 13.51 29.64 11.55
C MET A 857 14.87 29.05 11.93
N MET A 858 16.00 29.66 11.55
CA MET A 858 17.32 29.12 11.89
C MET A 858 17.85 29.63 13.24
N ARG A 859 17.58 30.88 13.62
CA ARG A 859 18.01 31.52 14.89
C ARG A 859 17.76 30.71 16.17
N THR A 860 18.39 31.08 17.28
CA THR A 860 18.33 30.32 18.56
C THR A 860 17.81 31.10 19.77
N ASP A 861 17.41 32.35 19.56
CA ASP A 861 16.76 33.21 20.56
C ASP A 861 15.27 32.89 20.79
N GLU A 862 14.62 33.61 21.71
CA GLU A 862 13.23 33.37 22.11
C GLU A 862 12.20 33.62 20.99
N GLU A 863 12.45 34.56 20.07
CA GLU A 863 11.54 34.77 18.93
C GLU A 863 11.56 33.54 18.02
N SER A 864 12.75 33.00 17.74
CA SER A 864 12.87 31.76 16.98
C SER A 864 12.23 30.56 17.68
N LYS A 865 12.36 30.46 19.02
CA LYS A 865 11.69 29.40 19.79
C LYS A 865 10.17 29.51 19.73
N GLU A 866 9.62 30.72 19.81
CA GLU A 866 8.18 30.93 19.65
C GLU A 866 7.72 30.61 18.23
N PHE A 867 8.49 31.00 17.21
CA PHE A 867 8.21 30.67 15.81
C PHE A 867 8.25 29.15 15.55
N LYS A 868 9.29 28.46 16.02
CA LYS A 868 9.43 26.98 15.96
C LYS A 868 8.27 26.27 16.68
N ASN A 869 7.81 26.82 17.81
CA ASN A 869 6.64 26.29 18.51
C ASN A 869 5.34 26.49 17.71
N LYS A 870 5.12 27.66 17.09
CA LYS A 870 3.98 27.89 16.17
C LYS A 870 4.03 26.95 14.97
N LEU A 871 5.21 26.74 14.40
CA LEU A 871 5.45 25.85 13.26
C LEU A 871 5.07 24.39 13.58
N TYR A 872 5.72 23.80 14.60
CA TYR A 872 5.61 22.36 14.88
C TYR A 872 4.44 21.96 15.80
N CYS A 873 3.88 22.88 16.59
CA CYS A 873 2.76 22.59 17.50
C CYS A 873 1.40 23.08 16.96
N SER A 874 1.31 23.53 15.70
CA SER A 874 0.04 23.95 15.10
C SER A 874 -0.93 22.78 14.94
N ASP A 875 -2.22 23.03 15.21
CA ASP A 875 -3.29 22.03 15.04
C ASP A 875 -3.45 21.55 13.60
N ARG A 876 -3.06 22.37 12.61
CA ARG A 876 -3.08 22.00 11.18
C ARG A 876 -1.98 20.97 10.89
N PHE A 877 -0.72 21.26 11.25
CA PHE A 877 0.38 20.32 11.05
C PHE A 877 0.20 19.04 11.87
N ARG A 878 -0.17 19.14 13.16
CA ARG A 878 -0.36 18.00 14.06
C ARG A 878 -1.34 16.96 13.49
N LYS A 879 -2.49 17.39 12.95
CA LYS A 879 -3.48 16.49 12.32
C LYS A 879 -2.92 15.72 11.11
N HIS A 880 -2.07 16.36 10.31
CA HIS A 880 -1.41 15.70 9.19
C HIS A 880 -0.34 14.72 9.69
N ALA A 881 0.50 15.13 10.64
CA ALA A 881 1.57 14.31 11.20
C ALA A 881 1.04 13.06 11.94
N GLU A 882 -0.04 13.20 12.71
CA GLU A 882 -0.73 12.09 13.39
C GLU A 882 -1.36 11.07 12.43
N ALA A 883 -1.58 11.42 11.16
CA ALA A 883 -2.01 10.49 10.11
C ALA A 883 -0.83 9.90 9.33
N ILE A 884 0.17 10.74 8.99
CA ILE A 884 1.24 10.39 8.05
C ILE A 884 2.37 9.60 8.71
N TYR A 885 2.79 9.91 9.95
CA TYR A 885 3.85 9.13 10.60
C TYR A 885 3.47 7.65 10.84
N PRO A 886 2.24 7.30 11.26
CA PRO A 886 1.79 5.90 11.29
C PRO A 886 1.79 5.20 9.92
N TRP A 887 1.44 5.93 8.84
CA TRP A 887 1.44 5.41 7.47
C TRP A 887 2.87 5.19 6.92
N LEU A 888 3.81 6.08 7.24
CA LEU A 888 5.24 5.87 6.98
C LEU A 888 5.76 4.64 7.74
N ASN A 889 5.34 4.46 8.99
CA ASN A 889 5.75 3.33 9.82
C ASN A 889 5.20 1.99 9.32
N SER A 890 3.93 1.92 8.89
CA SER A 890 3.32 0.68 8.36
C SER A 890 4.00 0.18 7.09
N LYS A 891 4.41 1.11 6.21
CA LYS A 891 5.18 0.79 4.99
C LYS A 891 6.69 0.58 5.21
N GLY A 892 7.19 0.64 6.45
CA GLY A 892 8.62 0.47 6.78
C GLY A 892 9.51 1.65 6.37
N LEU A 893 8.92 2.79 5.99
CA LEU A 893 9.63 3.98 5.49
C LEU A 893 10.37 4.75 6.61
N LEU A 894 10.25 4.29 7.85
CA LEU A 894 10.98 4.81 9.01
C LEU A 894 12.12 3.88 9.48
N ASP A 895 12.34 2.74 8.81
CA ASP A 895 13.35 1.74 9.18
C ASP A 895 14.67 1.94 8.41
N LEU A 896 15.13 3.20 8.34
CA LEU A 896 16.38 3.60 7.71
C LEU A 896 17.61 3.15 8.53
N GLU A 897 18.62 2.63 7.81
CA GLU A 897 19.95 2.20 8.30
C GLU A 897 21.04 3.18 7.84
#